data_AF-A0A674MH09-F1
#
_entry.id   AF-A0A674MH09-F1
#
_cell.length_a   1.000
_cell.length_b   1.000
_cell.length_c   1.000
_cell.angle_alpha   90.00
_cell.angle_beta   90.00
_cell.angle_gamma   90.00
#
_symmetry.space_group_name_H-M   'P 1'
#
loop_
_entity.id
_entity.type
_entity.pdbx_description
1 polymer ?
#
loop_
_entity_poly.entity_id
_entity_poly.type
_entity_poly.pdbx_seq_one_letter_code
_entity_poly.pdbx_strand_id
1 'polypeptide(L)'
;MNHRPPAGHSNRPPAGYSDSPRARSRDNLLMCNDFGEENCCSGRCLGNSSSDRQLLARLCAVKRRQALRGPAYMFSAPSYSLSEVEQRFLEAAEYGNIPEVRRMLLHVPNLNINAVDYMGQNALQLAVANEHLEVTELLLGRADLARVGDALLLAISKGYIRITEALLSHPAFRDARRLTASPAQADMLDDFYAYDEDGTRFSHDVTPLILAAHCQEYEIVHTLLSKGARIDHPHDYFCGCDSCNYQQQYDSFSHSRSRINAYRGLASPAYLSLSNEDPVLAALELSNELAVLADIEKEFKNEYCCLSSQCKDYVVGLLDLCRSTEEVEAIMSGETDTDDTYNLPGRPSLTRLKLAIKYELKKFVAHPNCQQQLLSIWYENLPGLRQQTTAVKLLVVMAVAIGLPGLALAYWITPCSRVGRIMRSPFMKFVAHASSFTIFLGLLILNAADRFAGTTLLANMTHRHYHQQAGGPQPDPLLLYRMTTTPFTWMEILIISWIIGMIWSEVKEIWSQGLGEYLLEPWNFLDFGMLAIFLASFSCRFSILRHVESAQTFVYTHYTTLINVTLPPEILYLTLARIDWLPSDPQLVSEGLYAVAVVLSFSRIAYILPANESFGPLQISLGRTVKDIFKFMVIFLMVFLAFMIGMFNLYSYYLGAKQNDAFTTLEESFKTLFWAIFGLSEVRSVVVNNGHKFIENTGYVLYGVYNVTMVIVLLNMLIAMINSSFQEIEDDADVEWKFARAKLWFSYFEEGRTLPVPFNLIPSPKSMLGLATCIRAQILRLVRGHSEEKTGTQLNQKIMKRLIKRYIIKAQADRESDEITEGELKEIKQDISSLRYELLEEKAQNMETLDGLLRRMGGIRTA
;
A
#
# COMPACT_ATOMS: atom_id res chain seq x y z
N MET A 1 -62.08 31.17 12.04
CA MET A 1 -63.48 31.27 11.60
C MET A 1 -63.53 30.79 10.15
N ASN A 2 -64.15 29.63 9.86
CA ASN A 2 -65.51 29.47 9.28
C ASN A 2 -65.44 29.35 7.74
N HIS A 3 -66.12 28.43 7.03
CA HIS A 3 -66.76 27.17 7.42
C HIS A 3 -66.88 26.22 6.18
N ARG A 4 -66.43 24.97 6.35
CA ARG A 4 -66.95 23.64 5.90
C ARG A 4 -67.55 23.36 4.48
N PRO A 5 -67.37 22.10 3.95
CA PRO A 5 -68.04 21.54 2.75
C PRO A 5 -69.22 20.59 3.14
N PRO A 6 -69.89 19.84 2.21
CA PRO A 6 -69.39 18.48 1.82
C PRO A 6 -69.82 17.90 0.43
N ALA A 7 -69.34 16.67 0.15
CA ALA A 7 -70.01 15.53 -0.54
C ALA A 7 -69.90 15.30 -2.08
N GLY A 8 -69.74 14.02 -2.45
CA GLY A 8 -69.72 13.48 -3.82
C GLY A 8 -69.08 12.07 -3.93
N HIS A 9 -69.90 11.01 -3.90
CA HIS A 9 -69.53 9.61 -4.22
C HIS A 9 -69.64 9.37 -5.75
N SER A 10 -69.18 8.28 -6.41
CA SER A 10 -68.57 6.98 -6.04
C SER A 10 -67.84 6.35 -7.25
N ASN A 11 -66.81 5.50 -7.03
CA ASN A 11 -66.71 4.09 -7.53
C ASN A 11 -65.32 3.44 -7.28
N ARG A 12 -65.24 2.12 -7.46
CA ARG A 12 -64.13 1.16 -7.22
C ARG A 12 -64.24 0.03 -8.26
N PRO A 13 -63.29 -0.94 -8.39
CA PRO A 13 -61.83 -1.00 -8.15
C PRO A 13 -61.14 -1.45 -9.50
N PRO A 14 -60.00 -2.21 -9.60
CA PRO A 14 -59.01 -2.70 -8.62
C PRO A 14 -57.50 -2.62 -9.02
N ALA A 15 -56.66 -3.13 -8.09
CA ALA A 15 -55.31 -3.70 -8.26
C ALA A 15 -54.09 -2.76 -8.45
N GLY A 16 -52.97 -3.15 -7.81
CA GLY A 16 -51.63 -2.55 -8.02
C GLY A 16 -50.83 -2.26 -6.75
N TYR A 17 -49.91 -3.16 -6.38
CA TYR A 17 -48.77 -2.89 -5.48
C TYR A 17 -47.76 -1.94 -6.18
N SER A 18 -46.86 -1.21 -5.52
CA SER A 18 -46.55 -1.05 -4.08
C SER A 18 -45.70 0.21 -3.86
N ASP A 19 -45.84 0.85 -2.71
CA ASP A 19 -45.09 2.08 -2.37
C ASP A 19 -43.92 1.83 -1.40
N SER A 20 -42.88 2.66 -1.50
CA SER A 20 -41.86 2.83 -0.45
C SER A 20 -42.38 3.79 0.64
N PRO A 21 -41.80 3.88 1.85
CA PRO A 21 -40.72 4.87 2.02
C PRO A 21 -39.73 4.71 3.21
N ARG A 22 -38.60 5.41 3.06
CA ARG A 22 -37.84 6.20 4.07
C ARG A 22 -37.65 5.68 5.50
N ALA A 23 -36.38 5.53 5.87
CA ALA A 23 -35.92 5.51 7.25
C ALA A 23 -36.14 6.85 8.00
N ARG A 24 -36.23 6.77 9.33
CA ARG A 24 -35.93 7.88 10.25
C ARG A 24 -35.43 7.28 11.57
N SER A 25 -34.36 7.82 12.14
CA SER A 25 -33.77 7.27 13.37
C SER A 25 -34.64 7.56 14.60
N ARG A 26 -34.50 6.70 15.61
CA ARG A 26 -34.44 7.13 17.01
C ARG A 26 -33.81 6.08 17.90
N ASP A 27 -33.04 6.58 18.86
CA ASP A 27 -32.41 5.84 19.93
C ASP A 27 -33.46 5.37 20.96
N ASN A 28 -33.27 4.18 21.51
CA ASN A 28 -33.70 3.72 22.84
C ASN A 28 -32.89 2.43 23.10
N LEU A 29 -31.95 2.36 24.04
CA LEU A 29 -32.06 2.55 25.49
C LEU A 29 -32.82 1.39 26.15
N LEU A 30 -32.11 0.67 27.02
CA LEU A 30 -32.51 -0.59 27.65
C LEU A 30 -33.80 -0.48 28.47
N MET A 31 -34.78 -1.34 28.18
CA MET A 31 -35.76 -1.83 29.16
C MET A 31 -36.07 -3.31 28.88
N CYS A 32 -36.09 -4.11 29.94
CA CYS A 32 -36.64 -5.47 29.92
C CYS A 32 -38.16 -5.43 30.15
N ASN A 33 -38.82 -6.56 29.84
CA ASN A 33 -40.25 -6.91 29.96
C ASN A 33 -41.04 -6.62 28.67
N ASP A 34 -41.78 -7.57 28.08
CA ASP A 34 -42.60 -8.63 28.71
C ASP A 34 -42.49 -10.01 28.05
N PHE A 35 -42.99 -11.03 28.74
CA PHE A 35 -43.26 -12.35 28.17
C PHE A 35 -44.60 -12.35 27.40
N GLY A 36 -44.58 -12.81 26.15
CA GLY A 36 -45.77 -13.09 25.34
C GLY A 36 -45.80 -14.56 24.92
N GLU A 37 -46.99 -15.16 24.92
CA GLU A 37 -47.18 -16.62 24.80
C GLU A 37 -47.06 -17.18 23.38
N GLU A 38 -47.06 -18.51 23.30
CA GLU A 38 -46.96 -19.30 22.08
C GLU A 38 -48.06 -18.97 21.06
N ASN A 39 -47.71 -18.97 19.78
CA ASN A 39 -48.69 -19.27 18.74
C ASN A 39 -48.04 -19.93 17.51
N CYS A 40 -48.67 -20.99 17.00
CA CYS A 40 -48.07 -21.83 15.98
C CYS A 40 -48.30 -21.30 14.56
N CYS A 41 -47.22 -21.08 13.80
CA CYS A 41 -47.28 -20.97 12.34
C CYS A 41 -46.73 -22.25 11.69
N SER A 42 -47.61 -23.18 11.34
CA SER A 42 -47.25 -24.36 10.55
C SER A 42 -47.04 -23.96 9.08
N GLY A 43 -45.78 -23.93 8.64
CA GLY A 43 -45.36 -23.57 7.28
C GLY A 43 -44.38 -24.60 6.71
N ARG A 44 -44.66 -25.11 5.51
CA ARG A 44 -43.92 -26.23 4.90
C ARG A 44 -42.53 -25.80 4.41
N CYS A 45 -41.48 -26.34 5.03
CA CYS A 45 -40.23 -26.68 4.33
C CYS A 45 -39.99 -28.19 4.51
N LEU A 46 -39.78 -28.90 3.40
CA LEU A 46 -39.48 -30.33 3.37
C LEU A 46 -37.97 -30.51 3.18
N GLY A 47 -37.36 -31.37 4.01
CA GLY A 47 -35.95 -31.74 3.88
C GLY A 47 -34.98 -30.86 4.68
N ASN A 48 -35.00 -30.98 6.02
CA ASN A 48 -33.82 -30.81 6.86
C ASN A 48 -33.83 -31.92 7.93
N SER A 49 -32.64 -32.31 8.39
CA SER A 49 -32.44 -33.42 9.33
C SER A 49 -32.97 -33.14 10.74
N SER A 50 -33.27 -34.21 11.49
CA SER A 50 -33.68 -34.11 12.91
C SER A 50 -32.56 -33.61 13.82
N SER A 51 -31.30 -33.82 13.45
CA SER A 51 -30.11 -33.25 14.10
C SER A 51 -30.19 -31.73 14.17
N ASP A 52 -30.47 -31.05 13.05
CA ASP A 52 -30.29 -29.62 12.89
C ASP A 52 -31.30 -28.83 13.74
N ARG A 53 -32.52 -29.38 13.85
CA ARG A 53 -33.54 -28.85 14.78
C ARG A 53 -33.16 -29.05 16.25
N GLN A 54 -32.52 -30.17 16.61
CA GLN A 54 -31.97 -30.33 17.96
C GLN A 54 -30.78 -29.40 18.21
N LEU A 55 -29.91 -29.19 17.22
CA LEU A 55 -28.76 -28.29 17.28
C LEU A 55 -29.22 -26.84 17.52
N LEU A 56 -30.14 -26.33 16.70
CA LEU A 56 -30.73 -24.98 16.87
C LEU A 56 -31.44 -24.81 18.21
N ALA A 57 -32.23 -25.79 18.65
CA ALA A 57 -32.89 -25.75 19.95
C ALA A 57 -31.89 -25.72 21.12
N ARG A 58 -30.77 -26.47 21.02
CA ARG A 58 -29.69 -26.49 22.03
C ARG A 58 -28.86 -25.21 22.01
N LEU A 59 -28.53 -24.67 20.83
CA LEU A 59 -27.85 -23.37 20.69
C LEU A 59 -28.67 -22.23 21.32
N CYS A 60 -29.99 -22.23 21.13
CA CYS A 60 -30.89 -21.29 21.81
C CYS A 60 -30.94 -21.50 23.33
N ALA A 61 -30.79 -22.74 23.81
CA ALA A 61 -30.73 -23.04 25.24
C ALA A 61 -29.41 -22.60 25.89
N VAL A 62 -28.26 -22.80 25.23
CA VAL A 62 -26.94 -22.34 25.70
C VAL A 62 -26.88 -20.81 25.71
N LYS A 63 -27.27 -20.15 24.61
CA LYS A 63 -27.34 -18.67 24.57
C LYS A 63 -28.32 -18.11 25.60
N ARG A 64 -29.42 -18.82 25.94
CA ARG A 64 -30.30 -18.45 27.08
C ARG A 64 -29.63 -18.58 28.44
N ARG A 65 -28.77 -19.58 28.67
CA ARG A 65 -28.03 -19.72 29.95
C ARG A 65 -27.02 -18.59 30.13
N GLN A 66 -26.20 -18.33 29.11
CA GLN A 66 -25.24 -17.23 29.09
C GLN A 66 -25.94 -15.87 29.31
N ALA A 67 -27.05 -15.61 28.61
CA ALA A 67 -27.78 -14.34 28.72
C ALA A 67 -28.54 -14.12 30.05
N LEU A 68 -28.71 -15.15 30.90
CA LEU A 68 -29.33 -15.01 32.23
C LEU A 68 -28.32 -14.82 33.38
N ARG A 69 -27.02 -15.03 33.15
CA ARG A 69 -25.97 -14.87 34.17
C ARG A 69 -25.37 -13.45 34.12
N GLY A 70 -25.76 -12.61 35.08
CA GLY A 70 -25.07 -11.33 35.33
C GLY A 70 -23.69 -11.52 35.97
N PRO A 71 -22.85 -10.47 36.05
CA PRO A 71 -21.46 -10.58 36.54
C PRO A 71 -21.32 -11.05 38.00
N ALA A 72 -22.41 -11.06 38.77
CA ALA A 72 -22.44 -11.65 40.11
C ALA A 72 -22.28 -13.19 40.12
N TYR A 73 -22.42 -13.88 38.98
CA TYR A 73 -22.29 -15.34 38.94
C TYR A 73 -20.88 -15.85 39.28
N MET A 74 -19.82 -15.10 38.95
CA MET A 74 -18.44 -15.41 39.40
C MET A 74 -18.29 -15.39 40.94
N PHE A 75 -19.26 -14.82 41.66
CA PHE A 75 -19.33 -14.80 43.12
C PHE A 75 -20.46 -15.68 43.67
N SER A 76 -21.20 -16.40 42.81
CA SER A 76 -22.17 -17.42 43.22
C SER A 76 -21.43 -18.74 43.43
N ALA A 77 -21.61 -19.36 44.60
CA ALA A 77 -20.96 -20.63 44.92
C ALA A 77 -21.33 -21.71 43.88
N PRO A 78 -20.39 -22.61 43.52
CA PRO A 78 -20.67 -23.69 42.58
C PRO A 78 -21.82 -24.57 43.08
N SER A 79 -22.61 -25.10 42.14
CA SER A 79 -23.79 -25.93 42.41
C SER A 79 -23.46 -27.28 43.07
N TYR A 80 -22.18 -27.65 43.10
CA TYR A 80 -21.61 -28.72 43.92
C TYR A 80 -20.54 -28.14 44.85
N SER A 81 -20.61 -28.49 46.13
CA SER A 81 -19.48 -28.33 47.05
C SER A 81 -18.45 -29.44 46.78
N LEU A 82 -17.22 -29.07 46.43
CA LEU A 82 -16.07 -29.98 46.36
C LEU A 82 -15.96 -30.82 47.64
N SER A 83 -15.63 -32.10 47.48
CA SER A 83 -15.16 -32.93 48.59
C SER A 83 -13.83 -32.40 49.11
N GLU A 84 -13.58 -32.50 50.42
CA GLU A 84 -12.27 -32.15 51.01
C GLU A 84 -11.13 -32.97 50.39
N VAL A 85 -11.43 -34.17 49.88
CA VAL A 85 -10.48 -35.01 49.13
C VAL A 85 -10.21 -34.46 47.73
N GLU A 86 -11.22 -33.89 47.06
CA GLU A 86 -11.07 -33.29 45.73
C GLU A 86 -10.35 -31.93 45.83
N GLN A 87 -10.64 -31.12 46.85
CA GLN A 87 -9.90 -29.89 47.11
C GLN A 87 -8.41 -30.18 47.37
N ARG A 88 -8.08 -31.14 48.24
CA ARG A 88 -6.67 -31.54 48.48
C ARG A 88 -5.99 -32.09 47.23
N PHE A 89 -6.73 -32.76 46.34
CA PHE A 89 -6.20 -33.23 45.06
C PHE A 89 -5.87 -32.07 44.11
N LEU A 90 -6.75 -31.07 44.02
CA LEU A 90 -6.50 -29.85 43.22
C LEU A 90 -5.33 -29.03 43.79
N GLU A 91 -5.28 -28.82 45.11
CA GLU A 91 -4.14 -28.16 45.78
C GLU A 91 -2.82 -28.93 45.58
N ALA A 92 -2.85 -30.26 45.62
CA ALA A 92 -1.68 -31.10 45.36
C ALA A 92 -1.22 -31.01 43.88
N ALA A 93 -2.14 -30.87 42.93
CA ALA A 93 -1.82 -30.65 41.52
C ALA A 93 -1.29 -29.22 41.25
N GLU A 94 -1.86 -28.20 41.89
CA GLU A 94 -1.43 -26.80 41.76
C GLU A 94 0.01 -26.58 42.28
N TYR A 95 0.34 -27.17 43.43
CA TYR A 95 1.66 -27.03 44.08
C TYR A 95 2.70 -28.08 43.69
N GLY A 96 2.40 -28.97 42.73
CA GLY A 96 3.38 -29.96 42.25
C GLY A 96 3.70 -31.07 43.25
N ASN A 97 2.76 -31.45 44.12
CA ASN A 97 2.96 -32.52 45.09
C ASN A 97 2.80 -33.91 44.45
N ILE A 98 3.76 -34.24 43.57
CA ILE A 98 3.88 -35.49 42.80
C ILE A 98 3.54 -36.76 43.62
N PRO A 99 4.10 -36.99 44.83
CA PRO A 99 3.83 -38.22 45.56
C PRO A 99 2.40 -38.29 46.11
N GLU A 100 1.80 -37.18 46.55
CA GLU A 100 0.41 -37.19 47.02
C GLU A 100 -0.57 -37.36 45.85
N VAL A 101 -0.35 -36.68 44.71
CA VAL A 101 -1.14 -36.89 43.48
C VAL A 101 -1.07 -38.37 43.05
N ARG A 102 0.13 -38.96 43.01
CA ARG A 102 0.35 -40.38 42.69
C ARG A 102 -0.33 -41.31 43.69
N ARG A 103 -0.29 -40.99 44.98
CA ARG A 103 -0.93 -41.75 46.07
C ARG A 103 -2.46 -41.72 45.90
N MET A 104 -3.05 -40.55 45.68
CA MET A 104 -4.49 -40.36 45.51
C MET A 104 -5.03 -41.06 44.25
N LEU A 105 -4.36 -40.90 43.09
CA LEU A 105 -4.74 -41.55 41.82
C LEU A 105 -4.74 -43.08 41.87
N LEU A 106 -3.94 -43.69 42.76
CA LEU A 106 -3.82 -45.15 42.89
C LEU A 106 -4.65 -45.75 44.03
N HIS A 107 -4.89 -45.02 45.12
CA HIS A 107 -5.47 -45.58 46.36
C HIS A 107 -6.88 -45.08 46.68
N VAL A 108 -7.41 -44.05 46.01
CA VAL A 108 -8.76 -43.52 46.27
C VAL A 108 -9.74 -44.00 45.19
N PRO A 109 -10.59 -45.03 45.46
CA PRO A 109 -11.35 -45.72 44.41
C PRO A 109 -12.53 -44.94 43.81
N ASN A 110 -12.86 -43.75 44.35
CA ASN A 110 -13.98 -42.91 43.90
C ASN A 110 -13.54 -41.44 43.63
N LEU A 111 -12.26 -41.19 43.32
CA LEU A 111 -11.78 -39.83 43.02
C LEU A 111 -12.28 -39.36 41.66
N ASN A 112 -13.00 -38.24 41.61
CA ASN A 112 -13.29 -37.55 40.36
C ASN A 112 -12.04 -36.84 39.84
N ILE A 113 -11.42 -37.38 38.79
CA ILE A 113 -10.23 -36.80 38.15
C ILE A 113 -10.58 -35.45 37.48
N ASN A 114 -11.82 -35.29 37.01
CA ASN A 114 -12.33 -34.08 36.38
C ASN A 114 -13.08 -33.18 37.39
N ALA A 115 -12.58 -33.10 38.63
CA ALA A 115 -13.02 -32.10 39.60
C ALA A 115 -12.55 -30.70 39.15
N VAL A 116 -13.37 -29.68 39.41
CA VAL A 116 -13.08 -28.29 39.00
C VAL A 116 -12.99 -27.36 40.20
N ASP A 117 -12.09 -26.39 40.14
CA ASP A 117 -11.91 -25.36 41.17
C ASP A 117 -13.00 -24.26 41.11
N TYR A 118 -12.84 -23.21 41.93
CA TYR A 118 -13.76 -22.07 41.98
C TYR A 118 -13.72 -21.18 40.72
N MET A 119 -12.66 -21.28 39.91
CA MET A 119 -12.54 -20.66 38.58
C MET A 119 -12.99 -21.57 37.44
N GLY A 120 -13.48 -22.78 37.76
CA GLY A 120 -13.91 -23.79 36.82
C GLY A 120 -12.80 -24.66 36.23
N GLN A 121 -11.56 -24.58 36.72
CA GLN A 121 -10.38 -25.27 36.16
C GLN A 121 -10.21 -26.70 36.69
N ASN A 122 -9.89 -27.63 35.79
CA ASN A 122 -9.57 -29.03 36.06
C ASN A 122 -8.12 -29.21 36.56
N ALA A 123 -7.82 -30.29 37.28
CA ALA A 123 -6.48 -30.62 37.78
C ALA A 123 -5.38 -30.58 36.70
N LEU A 124 -5.69 -31.00 35.47
CA LEU A 124 -4.79 -30.92 34.33
C LEU A 124 -4.51 -29.47 33.90
N GLN A 125 -5.53 -28.59 33.90
CA GLN A 125 -5.37 -27.18 33.55
C GLN A 125 -4.49 -26.46 34.61
N LEU A 126 -4.65 -26.80 35.90
CA LEU A 126 -3.82 -26.29 37.00
C LEU A 126 -2.36 -26.78 36.91
N ALA A 127 -2.13 -28.07 36.67
CA ALA A 127 -0.79 -28.62 36.52
C ALA A 127 -0.02 -27.99 35.34
N VAL A 128 -0.71 -27.79 34.20
CA VAL A 128 -0.14 -27.13 33.01
C VAL A 128 0.06 -25.63 33.22
N ALA A 129 -0.79 -24.96 34.01
CA ALA A 129 -0.64 -23.52 34.29
C ALA A 129 0.65 -23.16 35.07
N ASN A 130 1.18 -24.12 35.83
CA ASN A 130 2.33 -23.99 36.73
C ASN A 130 3.55 -24.84 36.28
N GLU A 131 3.58 -25.29 35.02
CA GLU A 131 4.59 -26.17 34.39
C GLU A 131 4.93 -27.50 35.12
N HIS A 132 3.99 -28.09 35.87
CA HIS A 132 4.24 -29.38 36.54
C HIS A 132 4.23 -30.57 35.56
N LEU A 133 5.34 -30.78 34.85
CA LEU A 133 5.51 -31.82 33.83
C LEU A 133 5.20 -33.23 34.36
N GLU A 134 5.80 -33.64 35.49
CA GLU A 134 5.57 -34.98 36.04
C GLU A 134 4.13 -35.22 36.51
N VAL A 135 3.49 -34.20 37.09
CA VAL A 135 2.06 -34.26 37.46
C VAL A 135 1.21 -34.39 36.20
N THR A 136 1.58 -33.67 35.14
CA THR A 136 0.91 -33.74 33.82
C THR A 136 1.05 -35.14 33.21
N GLU A 137 2.23 -35.75 33.21
CA GLU A 137 2.44 -37.12 32.72
C GLU A 137 1.66 -38.16 33.54
N LEU A 138 1.60 -38.01 34.88
CA LEU A 138 0.82 -38.88 35.76
C LEU A 138 -0.70 -38.79 35.51
N LEU A 139 -1.21 -37.59 35.24
CA LEU A 139 -2.60 -37.38 34.86
C LEU A 139 -2.88 -38.00 33.46
N LEU A 140 -2.02 -37.74 32.48
CA LEU A 140 -2.15 -38.27 31.10
C LEU A 140 -2.02 -39.80 31.00
N GLY A 141 -1.55 -40.46 32.06
CA GLY A 141 -1.65 -41.93 32.23
C GLY A 141 -3.09 -42.46 32.38
N ARG A 142 -4.10 -41.58 32.49
CA ARG A 142 -5.53 -41.91 32.59
C ARG A 142 -6.27 -41.43 31.33
N ALA A 143 -7.02 -42.32 30.69
CA ALA A 143 -7.71 -42.03 29.42
C ALA A 143 -8.96 -41.12 29.58
N ASP A 144 -9.52 -41.02 30.78
CA ASP A 144 -10.85 -40.44 31.05
C ASP A 144 -10.81 -38.91 31.32
N LEU A 145 -9.79 -38.21 30.81
CA LEU A 145 -9.58 -36.77 31.03
C LEU A 145 -10.44 -35.89 30.11
N ALA A 146 -11.15 -34.93 30.70
CA ALA A 146 -11.81 -33.84 30.00
C ALA A 146 -10.86 -32.63 29.79
N ARG A 147 -11.20 -31.73 28.86
CA ARG A 147 -10.52 -30.43 28.60
C ARG A 147 -9.03 -30.49 28.22
N VAL A 148 -8.55 -31.65 27.73
CA VAL A 148 -7.16 -31.83 27.28
C VAL A 148 -6.80 -30.89 26.11
N GLY A 149 -7.78 -30.49 25.29
CA GLY A 149 -7.60 -29.50 24.22
C GLY A 149 -7.39 -28.08 24.74
N ASP A 150 -8.10 -27.64 25.78
CA ASP A 150 -7.84 -26.34 26.43
C ASP A 150 -6.49 -26.33 27.17
N ALA A 151 -6.12 -27.45 27.81
CA ALA A 151 -4.79 -27.61 28.40
C ALA A 151 -3.67 -27.52 27.33
N LEU A 152 -3.89 -28.07 26.13
CA LEU A 152 -2.96 -27.90 25.00
C LEU A 152 -2.87 -26.44 24.55
N LEU A 153 -4.00 -25.73 24.41
CA LEU A 153 -3.99 -24.30 24.07
C LEU A 153 -3.29 -23.45 25.14
N LEU A 154 -3.42 -23.81 26.43
CA LEU A 154 -2.71 -23.16 27.52
C LEU A 154 -1.19 -23.38 27.45
N ALA A 155 -0.73 -24.62 27.25
CA ALA A 155 0.69 -24.94 27.11
C ALA A 155 1.32 -24.20 25.91
N ILE A 156 0.61 -24.14 24.79
CA ILE A 156 1.02 -23.39 23.58
C ILE A 156 1.10 -21.88 23.87
N SER A 157 0.10 -21.31 24.56
CA SER A 157 0.08 -19.90 24.95
C SER A 157 1.17 -19.52 25.97
N LYS A 158 1.87 -20.50 26.53
CA LYS A 158 2.94 -20.34 27.52
C LYS A 158 4.34 -20.65 26.98
N GLY A 159 4.44 -21.34 25.84
CA GLY A 159 5.72 -21.82 25.31
C GLY A 159 6.21 -23.13 25.95
N TYR A 160 5.38 -23.86 26.69
CA TYR A 160 5.78 -25.08 27.40
C TYR A 160 5.96 -26.27 26.46
N ILE A 161 7.13 -26.34 25.82
CA ILE A 161 7.49 -27.32 24.77
C ILE A 161 7.31 -28.76 25.26
N ARG A 162 7.91 -29.13 26.41
CA ARG A 162 7.87 -30.52 26.92
C ARG A 162 6.46 -30.96 27.26
N ILE A 163 5.69 -30.10 27.93
CA ILE A 163 4.27 -30.36 28.23
C ILE A 163 3.45 -30.48 26.95
N THR A 164 3.73 -29.65 25.94
CA THR A 164 3.08 -29.73 24.62
C THR A 164 3.40 -31.06 23.92
N GLU A 165 4.64 -31.56 23.98
CA GLU A 165 5.00 -32.87 23.45
C GLU A 165 4.31 -34.03 24.20
N ALA A 166 4.27 -33.96 25.54
CA ALA A 166 3.57 -34.94 26.37
C ALA A 166 2.06 -34.97 26.04
N LEU A 167 1.41 -33.82 25.96
CA LEU A 167 0.00 -33.69 25.55
C LEU A 167 -0.23 -34.24 24.13
N LEU A 168 0.63 -33.90 23.16
CA LEU A 168 0.56 -34.40 21.78
C LEU A 168 0.96 -35.90 21.63
N SER A 169 1.37 -36.57 22.71
CA SER A 169 1.54 -38.02 22.76
C SER A 169 0.26 -38.77 23.16
N HIS A 170 -0.67 -38.09 23.85
CA HIS A 170 -1.88 -38.68 24.41
C HIS A 170 -2.81 -39.25 23.31
N PRO A 171 -3.43 -40.44 23.50
CA PRO A 171 -4.26 -41.10 22.49
C PRO A 171 -5.37 -40.24 21.87
N ALA A 172 -5.91 -39.25 22.60
CA ALA A 172 -6.97 -38.35 22.10
C ALA A 172 -6.56 -37.49 20.88
N PHE A 173 -5.25 -37.27 20.64
CA PHE A 173 -4.70 -36.48 19.54
C PHE A 173 -4.16 -37.32 18.37
N ARG A 174 -4.38 -38.65 18.35
CA ARG A 174 -3.94 -39.50 17.23
C ARG A 174 -4.67 -39.18 15.92
N ASP A 175 -5.90 -38.68 16.01
CA ASP A 175 -6.66 -38.18 14.87
C ASP A 175 -6.30 -36.71 14.61
N ALA A 176 -5.46 -36.47 13.60
CA ALA A 176 -5.02 -35.13 13.18
C ALA A 176 -6.19 -34.15 12.90
N ARG A 177 -7.39 -34.66 12.61
CA ARG A 177 -8.63 -33.86 12.48
C ARG A 177 -8.93 -33.01 13.71
N ARG A 178 -8.58 -33.44 14.93
CA ARG A 178 -8.75 -32.64 16.16
C ARG A 178 -7.73 -31.50 16.30
N LEU A 179 -6.67 -31.50 15.50
CA LEU A 179 -5.68 -30.41 15.42
C LEU A 179 -5.99 -29.41 14.28
N THR A 180 -6.69 -29.86 13.22
CA THR A 180 -7.07 -29.01 12.08
C THR A 180 -8.45 -28.39 12.22
N ALA A 181 -9.43 -29.08 12.82
CA ALA A 181 -10.75 -28.53 13.07
C ALA A 181 -10.69 -27.40 14.11
N SER A 182 -11.37 -26.29 13.86
CA SER A 182 -11.58 -25.26 14.87
C SER A 182 -12.52 -25.74 15.98
N PRO A 183 -12.42 -25.21 17.21
CA PRO A 183 -13.34 -25.56 18.31
C PRO A 183 -14.83 -25.47 17.98
N ALA A 184 -15.25 -24.59 17.06
CA ALA A 184 -16.65 -24.50 16.58
C ALA A 184 -17.03 -25.50 15.47
N GLN A 185 -16.06 -26.21 14.87
CA GLN A 185 -16.28 -27.26 13.86
C GLN A 185 -16.10 -28.67 14.44
N ALA A 186 -15.32 -28.81 15.51
CA ALA A 186 -15.40 -29.98 16.37
C ALA A 186 -16.83 -30.09 16.96
N ASP A 187 -17.32 -31.31 17.15
CA ASP A 187 -18.65 -31.52 17.73
C ASP A 187 -18.73 -30.87 19.12
N MET A 188 -19.65 -29.90 19.27
CA MET A 188 -19.97 -29.15 20.51
C MET A 188 -20.68 -30.04 21.57
N LEU A 189 -20.24 -31.28 21.68
CA LEU A 189 -20.71 -32.37 22.53
C LEU A 189 -19.57 -32.98 23.36
N ASP A 190 -18.31 -32.83 22.92
CA ASP A 190 -17.11 -33.14 23.71
C ASP A 190 -16.63 -31.85 24.40
N ASP A 191 -16.49 -31.85 25.74
CA ASP A 191 -15.86 -30.78 26.53
C ASP A 191 -14.32 -30.74 26.35
N PHE A 192 -13.84 -30.83 25.11
CA PHE A 192 -12.42 -31.04 24.79
C PHE A 192 -11.63 -29.72 24.77
N TYR A 193 -12.20 -28.67 24.16
CA TYR A 193 -11.63 -27.31 24.12
C TYR A 193 -12.33 -26.33 25.08
N ALA A 194 -13.32 -26.79 25.85
CA ALA A 194 -13.97 -25.99 26.88
C ALA A 194 -12.97 -25.61 27.99
N TYR A 195 -13.04 -24.37 28.46
CA TYR A 195 -12.28 -23.91 29.63
C TYR A 195 -13.09 -24.16 30.92
N ASP A 196 -14.35 -23.72 30.91
CA ASP A 196 -15.35 -23.84 32.00
C ASP A 196 -16.69 -24.43 31.45
N GLU A 197 -17.85 -24.12 32.05
CA GLU A 197 -19.18 -24.47 31.51
C GLU A 197 -19.78 -23.41 30.56
N ASP A 198 -19.20 -22.20 30.51
CA ASP A 198 -19.74 -21.07 29.72
C ASP A 198 -19.03 -20.90 28.36
N GLY A 199 -17.77 -21.35 28.20
CA GLY A 199 -17.06 -21.28 26.91
C GLY A 199 -15.62 -21.81 26.86
N THR A 200 -14.90 -21.39 25.82
CA THR A 200 -13.49 -21.70 25.52
C THR A 200 -12.59 -20.52 25.92
N ARG A 201 -11.35 -20.75 26.39
CA ARG A 201 -10.43 -19.64 26.79
C ARG A 201 -10.11 -18.69 25.64
N PHE A 202 -9.88 -19.26 24.47
CA PHE A 202 -9.60 -18.54 23.22
C PHE A 202 -10.85 -18.51 22.34
N SER A 203 -10.88 -17.66 21.32
CA SER A 203 -12.01 -17.60 20.39
C SER A 203 -12.13 -18.90 19.59
N HIS A 204 -13.38 -19.31 19.32
CA HIS A 204 -13.74 -20.67 18.87
C HIS A 204 -13.29 -21.04 17.44
N ASP A 205 -12.66 -20.09 16.76
CA ASP A 205 -12.03 -20.19 15.45
C ASP A 205 -10.53 -20.55 15.52
N VAL A 206 -9.87 -20.31 16.66
CA VAL A 206 -8.42 -20.49 16.82
C VAL A 206 -8.08 -21.97 17.01
N THR A 207 -7.33 -22.53 16.06
CA THR A 207 -6.73 -23.87 16.18
C THR A 207 -5.41 -23.81 16.95
N PRO A 208 -4.92 -24.94 17.51
CA PRO A 208 -3.62 -24.99 18.21
C PRO A 208 -2.44 -24.43 17.38
N LEU A 209 -2.45 -24.64 16.06
CA LEU A 209 -1.40 -24.14 15.16
C LEU A 209 -1.51 -22.63 14.90
N ILE A 210 -2.73 -22.07 14.83
CA ILE A 210 -2.94 -20.62 14.76
C ILE A 210 -2.42 -19.95 16.04
N LEU A 211 -2.72 -20.51 17.22
CA LEU A 211 -2.23 -19.98 18.50
C LEU A 211 -0.70 -20.04 18.61
N ALA A 212 -0.09 -21.18 18.24
CA ALA A 212 1.38 -21.34 18.23
C ALA A 212 2.07 -20.33 17.29
N ALA A 213 1.45 -20.05 16.13
CA ALA A 213 1.90 -19.04 15.19
C ALA A 213 1.75 -17.60 15.75
N HIS A 214 0.66 -17.29 16.46
CA HIS A 214 0.46 -15.99 17.13
C HIS A 214 1.50 -15.75 18.23
N CYS A 215 1.86 -16.79 18.99
CA CYS A 215 2.90 -16.77 20.03
C CYS A 215 4.34 -16.84 19.48
N GLN A 216 4.51 -17.06 18.16
CA GLN A 216 5.81 -17.18 17.47
C GLN A 216 6.69 -18.35 17.98
N GLU A 217 6.07 -19.42 18.46
CA GLU A 217 6.77 -20.56 19.06
C GLU A 217 7.33 -21.54 18.02
N TYR A 218 8.53 -21.26 17.50
CA TYR A 218 9.16 -22.04 16.42
C TYR A 218 9.18 -23.56 16.64
N GLU A 219 9.48 -24.03 17.86
CA GLU A 219 9.57 -25.46 18.16
C GLU A 219 8.19 -26.13 18.24
N ILE A 220 7.22 -25.46 18.88
CA ILE A 220 5.84 -25.93 18.95
C ILE A 220 5.18 -25.92 17.57
N VAL A 221 5.40 -24.86 16.78
CA VAL A 221 4.97 -24.78 15.37
C VAL A 221 5.59 -25.92 14.57
N HIS A 222 6.91 -26.18 14.67
CA HIS A 222 7.56 -27.30 13.99
C HIS A 222 6.94 -28.66 14.38
N THR A 223 6.71 -28.91 15.67
CA THR A 223 6.12 -30.15 16.16
C THR A 223 4.67 -30.33 15.67
N LEU A 224 3.83 -29.28 15.68
CA LEU A 224 2.48 -29.32 15.10
C LEU A 224 2.49 -29.52 13.57
N LEU A 225 3.38 -28.84 12.85
CA LEU A 225 3.58 -29.02 11.41
C LEU A 225 4.04 -30.45 11.06
N SER A 226 4.82 -31.10 11.93
CA SER A 226 5.28 -32.49 11.78
C SER A 226 4.15 -33.52 11.99
N LYS A 227 3.16 -33.20 12.83
CA LYS A 227 1.94 -34.01 13.06
C LYS A 227 0.91 -33.87 11.91
N GLY A 228 1.23 -33.08 10.88
CA GLY A 228 0.39 -32.87 9.70
C GLY A 228 -0.62 -31.73 9.81
N ALA A 229 -0.59 -30.93 10.89
CA ALA A 229 -1.41 -29.72 10.95
C ALA A 229 -0.90 -28.66 9.94
N ARG A 230 -1.83 -27.92 9.34
CA ARG A 230 -1.59 -26.73 8.51
C ARG A 230 -2.70 -25.72 8.80
N ILE A 231 -2.43 -24.44 8.53
CA ILE A 231 -3.44 -23.39 8.57
C ILE A 231 -4.10 -23.37 7.19
N ASP A 232 -5.41 -23.56 7.12
CA ASP A 232 -6.16 -23.43 5.88
C ASP A 232 -6.16 -21.96 5.42
N HIS A 233 -5.93 -21.73 4.14
CA HIS A 233 -6.00 -20.38 3.59
C HIS A 233 -7.45 -19.88 3.59
N PRO A 234 -7.72 -18.67 4.11
CA PRO A 234 -9.07 -18.10 4.06
C PRO A 234 -9.50 -17.88 2.60
N HIS A 235 -10.81 -18.00 2.35
CA HIS A 235 -11.37 -17.67 1.04
C HIS A 235 -11.33 -16.16 0.80
N ASP A 236 -11.27 -15.76 -0.48
CA ASP A 236 -11.42 -14.38 -0.93
C ASP A 236 -12.63 -13.68 -0.28
N TYR A 237 -12.49 -12.39 0.01
CA TYR A 237 -13.51 -11.56 0.66
C TYR A 237 -14.87 -11.65 -0.04
N PHE A 238 -14.87 -11.73 -1.38
CA PHE A 238 -16.07 -11.78 -2.22
C PHE A 238 -16.52 -13.21 -2.58
N CYS A 239 -16.00 -14.24 -1.90
CA CYS A 239 -16.31 -15.64 -2.20
C CYS A 239 -17.77 -15.99 -1.86
N GLY A 240 -18.60 -16.14 -2.91
CA GLY A 240 -20.02 -16.53 -2.80
C GLY A 240 -20.26 -18.01 -2.47
N CYS A 241 -19.41 -18.65 -1.65
CA CYS A 241 -19.57 -20.07 -1.29
C CYS A 241 -20.67 -20.27 -0.23
N ASP A 242 -21.37 -21.41 -0.24
CA ASP A 242 -22.51 -21.64 0.67
C ASP A 242 -22.12 -21.57 2.16
N SER A 243 -20.95 -22.11 2.54
CA SER A 243 -20.43 -22.01 3.91
C SER A 243 -19.99 -20.59 4.28
N CYS A 244 -19.40 -19.85 3.33
CA CYS A 244 -19.03 -18.44 3.46
C CYS A 244 -20.28 -17.60 3.78
N ASN A 245 -21.29 -17.75 2.93
CA ASN A 245 -22.57 -17.04 2.97
C ASN A 245 -23.37 -17.40 4.23
N TYR A 246 -23.39 -18.68 4.62
CA TYR A 246 -24.04 -19.14 5.86
C TYR A 246 -23.38 -18.53 7.11
N GLN A 247 -22.03 -18.56 7.19
CA GLN A 247 -21.31 -17.93 8.30
C GLN A 247 -21.56 -16.42 8.36
N GLN A 248 -21.48 -15.73 7.22
CA GLN A 248 -21.72 -14.29 7.13
C GLN A 248 -23.16 -13.88 7.49
N GLN A 249 -24.16 -14.73 7.19
CA GLN A 249 -25.56 -14.49 7.57
C GLN A 249 -25.84 -14.78 9.05
N TYR A 250 -25.14 -15.76 9.66
CA TYR A 250 -25.39 -16.18 11.04
C TYR A 250 -24.56 -15.39 12.07
N ASP A 251 -23.29 -15.11 11.79
CA ASP A 251 -22.38 -14.31 12.63
C ASP A 251 -21.26 -13.68 11.78
N SER A 252 -21.54 -12.54 11.16
CA SER A 252 -20.58 -11.78 10.35
C SER A 252 -19.37 -11.28 11.16
N PHE A 253 -19.55 -10.98 12.45
CA PHE A 253 -18.46 -10.52 13.30
C PHE A 253 -17.47 -11.66 13.58
N SER A 254 -17.96 -12.83 13.99
CA SER A 254 -17.10 -14.01 14.17
C SER A 254 -16.41 -14.41 12.87
N HIS A 255 -17.11 -14.38 11.73
CA HIS A 255 -16.50 -14.67 10.42
C HIS A 255 -15.33 -13.70 10.11
N SER A 256 -15.49 -12.39 10.37
CA SER A 256 -14.40 -11.42 10.20
C SER A 256 -13.23 -11.64 11.18
N ARG A 257 -13.52 -11.97 12.45
CA ARG A 257 -12.48 -12.28 13.44
C ARG A 257 -11.72 -13.56 13.11
N SER A 258 -12.41 -14.59 12.62
CA SER A 258 -11.81 -15.84 12.15
C SER A 258 -10.86 -15.62 10.96
N ARG A 259 -11.29 -14.81 9.98
CA ARG A 259 -10.46 -14.41 8.84
C ARG A 259 -9.16 -13.74 9.28
N ILE A 260 -9.22 -12.74 10.16
CA ILE A 260 -8.01 -12.03 10.60
C ILE A 260 -7.13 -12.85 11.54
N ASN A 261 -7.71 -13.74 12.36
CA ASN A 261 -6.93 -14.70 13.17
C ASN A 261 -6.17 -15.71 12.30
N ALA A 262 -6.78 -16.22 11.23
CA ALA A 262 -6.10 -17.08 10.25
C ALA A 262 -4.95 -16.33 9.55
N TYR A 263 -5.21 -15.11 9.03
CA TYR A 263 -4.17 -14.27 8.43
C TYR A 263 -3.02 -13.95 9.41
N ARG A 264 -3.33 -13.68 10.69
CA ARG A 264 -2.31 -13.46 11.73
C ARG A 264 -1.45 -14.70 12.02
N GLY A 265 -2.01 -15.90 11.83
CA GLY A 265 -1.23 -17.14 11.85
C GLY A 265 -0.31 -17.27 10.63
N LEU A 266 -0.87 -17.09 9.43
CA LEU A 266 -0.13 -17.16 8.15
C LEU A 266 1.00 -16.13 8.04
N ALA A 267 0.78 -14.91 8.57
CA ALA A 267 1.74 -13.80 8.53
C ALA A 267 2.90 -13.92 9.52
N SER A 268 2.83 -14.88 10.46
CA SER A 268 3.85 -15.02 11.51
C SER A 268 5.22 -15.48 10.95
N PRO A 269 6.33 -14.90 11.44
CA PRO A 269 7.68 -15.35 11.06
C PRO A 269 7.94 -16.84 11.32
N ALA A 270 7.34 -17.39 12.39
CA ALA A 270 7.44 -18.80 12.74
C ALA A 270 6.76 -19.71 11.71
N TYR A 271 5.52 -19.40 11.28
CA TYR A 271 4.84 -20.17 10.25
C TYR A 271 5.57 -20.03 8.90
N LEU A 272 5.82 -18.79 8.45
CA LEU A 272 6.47 -18.49 7.17
C LEU A 272 7.82 -19.21 7.01
N SER A 273 8.62 -19.28 8.08
CA SER A 273 9.94 -19.94 8.08
C SER A 273 9.90 -21.47 8.02
N LEU A 274 8.78 -22.10 8.39
CA LEU A 274 8.68 -23.54 8.63
C LEU A 274 7.68 -24.26 7.71
N SER A 275 6.67 -23.57 7.17
CA SER A 275 5.66 -24.14 6.28
C SER A 275 6.06 -24.14 4.80
N ASN A 276 6.84 -23.13 4.38
CA ASN A 276 7.05 -22.78 2.97
C ASN A 276 8.46 -23.15 2.50
N GLU A 277 8.60 -23.66 1.27
CA GLU A 277 9.93 -23.94 0.70
C GLU A 277 10.72 -22.66 0.36
N ASP A 278 10.00 -21.60 -0.03
CA ASP A 278 10.55 -20.34 -0.53
C ASP A 278 9.89 -19.13 0.19
N PRO A 279 10.26 -18.89 1.47
CA PRO A 279 9.51 -18.02 2.38
C PRO A 279 9.49 -16.55 1.96
N VAL A 280 10.49 -16.09 1.21
CA VAL A 280 10.58 -14.72 0.70
C VAL A 280 9.45 -14.42 -0.29
N LEU A 281 9.11 -15.35 -1.19
CA LEU A 281 8.03 -15.15 -2.16
C LEU A 281 6.67 -15.16 -1.45
N ALA A 282 6.42 -16.15 -0.60
CA ALA A 282 5.18 -16.25 0.16
C ALA A 282 4.94 -15.01 1.06
N ALA A 283 5.97 -14.49 1.73
CA ALA A 283 5.87 -13.27 2.52
C ALA A 283 5.65 -12.01 1.67
N LEU A 284 6.24 -11.92 0.47
CA LEU A 284 6.00 -10.84 -0.48
C LEU A 284 4.53 -10.81 -0.91
N GLU A 285 4.01 -11.94 -1.39
CA GLU A 285 2.64 -12.08 -1.90
C GLU A 285 1.60 -11.85 -0.80
N LEU A 286 1.77 -12.48 0.36
CA LEU A 286 0.91 -12.29 1.53
C LEU A 286 0.93 -10.83 2.02
N SER A 287 2.08 -10.15 2.00
CA SER A 287 2.14 -8.72 2.40
C SER A 287 1.33 -7.81 1.47
N ASN A 288 1.17 -8.20 0.20
CA ASN A 288 0.36 -7.49 -0.78
C ASN A 288 -1.13 -7.84 -0.64
N GLU A 289 -1.48 -9.11 -0.43
CA GLU A 289 -2.84 -9.55 -0.12
C GLU A 289 -3.41 -8.82 1.11
N LEU A 290 -2.64 -8.79 2.21
CA LEU A 290 -2.99 -8.07 3.43
C LEU A 290 -3.14 -6.55 3.21
N ALA A 291 -2.34 -5.96 2.32
CA ALA A 291 -2.44 -4.54 1.98
C ALA A 291 -3.71 -4.22 1.17
N VAL A 292 -4.10 -5.10 0.24
CA VAL A 292 -5.37 -4.98 -0.51
C VAL A 292 -6.57 -5.15 0.42
N LEU A 293 -6.53 -6.14 1.32
CA LEU A 293 -7.57 -6.34 2.34
C LEU A 293 -7.70 -5.14 3.28
N ALA A 294 -6.60 -4.49 3.64
CA ALA A 294 -6.60 -3.26 4.45
C ALA A 294 -7.31 -2.07 3.78
N ASP A 295 -7.52 -2.07 2.46
CA ASP A 295 -8.33 -1.06 1.76
C ASP A 295 -9.79 -1.48 1.54
N ILE A 296 -10.08 -2.79 1.62
CA ILE A 296 -11.43 -3.38 1.57
C ILE A 296 -12.10 -3.32 2.95
N GLU A 297 -11.49 -3.93 3.97
CA GLU A 297 -11.95 -3.93 5.37
C GLU A 297 -11.38 -2.72 6.13
N LYS A 298 -12.22 -1.71 6.33
CA LYS A 298 -11.80 -0.43 6.94
C LYS A 298 -11.78 -0.50 8.46
N GLU A 299 -12.59 -1.38 9.01
CA GLU A 299 -12.78 -1.64 10.44
C GLU A 299 -11.51 -2.21 11.08
N PHE A 300 -10.86 -3.16 10.39
CA PHE A 300 -9.62 -3.81 10.85
C PHE A 300 -8.37 -3.35 10.10
N LYS A 301 -8.44 -2.24 9.35
CA LYS A 301 -7.34 -1.70 8.52
C LYS A 301 -6.00 -1.67 9.26
N ASN A 302 -5.98 -1.21 10.51
CA ASN A 302 -4.76 -1.10 11.31
C ASN A 302 -4.16 -2.49 11.66
N GLU A 303 -4.99 -3.50 11.94
CA GLU A 303 -4.53 -4.87 12.17
C GLU A 303 -3.92 -5.44 10.87
N TYR A 304 -4.60 -5.32 9.73
CA TYR A 304 -4.08 -5.76 8.42
C TYR A 304 -2.79 -5.03 7.99
N CYS A 305 -2.69 -3.72 8.20
CA CYS A 305 -1.46 -2.96 7.93
C CYS A 305 -0.30 -3.41 8.83
N CYS A 306 -0.58 -3.74 10.11
CA CYS A 306 0.43 -4.29 11.02
C CYS A 306 0.95 -5.65 10.55
N LEU A 307 0.05 -6.57 10.16
CA LEU A 307 0.43 -7.88 9.61
C LEU A 307 1.21 -7.74 8.28
N SER A 308 0.80 -6.83 7.40
CA SER A 308 1.54 -6.52 6.17
C SER A 308 2.96 -6.02 6.49
N SER A 309 3.13 -5.13 7.49
CA SER A 309 4.48 -4.74 7.94
C SER A 309 5.27 -5.91 8.49
N GLN A 310 4.66 -6.78 9.32
CA GLN A 310 5.32 -7.96 9.88
C GLN A 310 5.90 -8.88 8.80
N CYS A 311 5.15 -9.14 7.72
CA CYS A 311 5.67 -9.90 6.57
C CYS A 311 6.81 -9.18 5.84
N LYS A 312 6.74 -7.84 5.70
CA LYS A 312 7.79 -7.04 5.04
C LYS A 312 9.07 -6.95 5.88
N ASP A 313 8.93 -6.79 7.20
CA ASP A 313 10.02 -6.73 8.17
C ASP A 313 10.69 -8.09 8.36
N TYR A 314 9.96 -9.20 8.26
CA TYR A 314 10.51 -10.56 8.16
C TYR A 314 11.46 -10.71 6.95
N VAL A 315 11.05 -10.23 5.77
CA VAL A 315 11.87 -10.29 4.55
C VAL A 315 13.11 -9.39 4.65
N VAL A 316 13.05 -8.28 5.40
CA VAL A 316 14.24 -7.48 5.75
C VAL A 316 15.17 -8.27 6.67
N GLY A 317 14.64 -8.84 7.77
CA GLY A 317 15.45 -9.61 8.73
C GLY A 317 16.16 -10.84 8.12
N LEU A 318 15.62 -11.44 7.05
CA LEU A 318 16.31 -12.46 6.25
C LEU A 318 17.50 -11.89 5.46
N LEU A 319 17.38 -10.68 4.92
CA LEU A 319 18.42 -10.00 4.13
C LEU A 319 19.57 -9.43 5.00
N ASP A 320 19.27 -9.06 6.25
CA ASP A 320 20.24 -8.65 7.27
C ASP A 320 21.22 -9.79 7.60
N LEU A 321 20.77 -11.05 7.47
CA LEU A 321 21.51 -12.26 7.82
C LEU A 321 22.39 -12.82 6.69
N CYS A 322 22.36 -12.22 5.50
CA CYS A 322 23.24 -12.54 4.38
C CYS A 322 24.69 -12.11 4.68
N ARG A 323 25.65 -12.99 4.43
CA ARG A 323 27.09 -12.77 4.71
C ARG A 323 27.98 -12.80 3.47
N SER A 324 27.46 -13.23 2.31
CA SER A 324 28.16 -13.18 1.03
C SER A 324 27.28 -12.55 -0.05
N THR A 325 27.90 -12.05 -1.13
CA THR A 325 27.16 -11.54 -2.29
C THR A 325 26.29 -12.61 -2.93
N GLU A 326 26.72 -13.87 -2.95
CA GLU A 326 25.92 -15.02 -3.40
C GLU A 326 24.62 -15.20 -2.59
N GLU A 327 24.68 -15.01 -1.27
CA GLU A 327 23.49 -15.09 -0.40
C GLU A 327 22.52 -13.93 -0.64
N VAL A 328 23.02 -12.71 -0.87
CA VAL A 328 22.17 -11.55 -1.22
C VAL A 328 21.59 -11.72 -2.63
N GLU A 329 22.40 -12.14 -3.60
CA GLU A 329 21.98 -12.37 -4.99
C GLU A 329 20.88 -13.42 -5.07
N ALA A 330 20.99 -14.54 -4.35
CA ALA A 330 19.97 -15.59 -4.31
C ALA A 330 18.67 -15.21 -3.57
N ILE A 331 18.62 -14.07 -2.86
CA ILE A 331 17.36 -13.45 -2.42
C ILE A 331 16.79 -12.55 -3.53
N MET A 332 17.63 -11.77 -4.22
CA MET A 332 17.18 -10.75 -5.20
C MET A 332 16.83 -11.32 -6.58
N SER A 333 17.48 -12.40 -7.02
CA SER A 333 16.99 -13.24 -8.11
C SER A 333 15.96 -14.21 -7.54
N GLY A 334 14.81 -14.29 -8.22
CA GLY A 334 13.88 -15.40 -8.03
C GLY A 334 14.34 -16.62 -8.80
N GLU A 335 13.71 -17.76 -8.52
CA GLU A 335 13.71 -18.84 -9.50
C GLU A 335 13.01 -18.33 -10.77
N THR A 336 13.61 -18.59 -11.94
CA THR A 336 13.08 -18.12 -13.22
C THR A 336 12.25 -19.21 -13.87
N ASP A 337 10.93 -19.08 -13.80
CA ASP A 337 10.05 -19.79 -14.73
C ASP A 337 10.42 -19.47 -16.17
N THR A 338 10.41 -20.49 -17.03
CA THR A 338 11.34 -20.56 -18.17
C THR A 338 10.97 -19.74 -19.42
N ASP A 339 9.95 -18.88 -19.36
CA ASP A 339 9.35 -18.22 -20.54
C ASP A 339 10.06 -16.92 -21.00
N ASP A 340 10.85 -16.27 -20.14
CA ASP A 340 11.52 -14.98 -20.42
C ASP A 340 12.81 -15.13 -21.27
N THR A 341 12.74 -15.97 -22.31
CA THR A 341 13.84 -16.40 -23.18
C THR A 341 14.35 -15.32 -24.16
N TYR A 342 14.44 -14.07 -23.72
CA TYR A 342 15.00 -12.95 -24.50
C TYR A 342 16.16 -12.21 -23.81
N ASN A 343 16.49 -12.55 -22.56
CA ASN A 343 17.62 -11.96 -21.86
C ASN A 343 18.97 -12.51 -22.37
N LEU A 344 19.86 -11.61 -22.81
CA LEU A 344 21.21 -11.93 -23.27
C LEU A 344 22.09 -12.36 -22.07
N PRO A 345 22.93 -13.42 -22.17
CA PRO A 345 23.66 -13.94 -21.02
C PRO A 345 24.66 -12.91 -20.45
N GLY A 346 24.54 -12.64 -19.15
CA GLY A 346 25.50 -11.80 -18.41
C GLY A 346 24.94 -10.97 -17.26
N ARG A 347 23.62 -10.81 -17.11
CA ARG A 347 23.01 -10.07 -16.00
C ARG A 347 22.05 -10.96 -15.17
N PRO A 348 22.05 -10.83 -13.83
CA PRO A 348 21.10 -11.53 -12.98
C PRO A 348 19.67 -10.98 -13.20
N SER A 349 18.71 -11.88 -13.32
CA SER A 349 17.28 -11.59 -13.40
C SER A 349 16.76 -11.14 -12.03
N LEU A 350 16.69 -9.82 -11.81
CA LEU A 350 16.22 -9.18 -10.57
C LEU A 350 14.68 -9.27 -10.40
N THR A 351 14.10 -10.46 -10.58
CA THR A 351 12.65 -10.71 -10.59
C THR A 351 12.00 -10.44 -9.24
N ARG A 352 12.52 -11.02 -8.16
CA ARG A 352 12.04 -10.75 -6.78
C ARG A 352 12.22 -9.28 -6.39
N LEU A 353 13.26 -8.59 -6.88
CA LEU A 353 13.38 -7.15 -6.65
C LEU A 353 12.33 -6.34 -7.44
N LYS A 354 12.03 -6.71 -8.70
CA LYS A 354 10.95 -6.08 -9.47
C LYS A 354 9.59 -6.26 -8.77
N LEU A 355 9.36 -7.44 -8.19
CA LEU A 355 8.18 -7.74 -7.36
C LEU A 355 8.16 -6.92 -6.06
N ALA A 356 9.29 -6.83 -5.34
CA ALA A 356 9.41 -6.03 -4.13
C ALA A 356 9.23 -4.52 -4.36
N ILE A 357 9.59 -4.01 -5.55
CA ILE A 357 9.26 -2.64 -5.98
C ILE A 357 7.75 -2.52 -6.25
N LYS A 358 7.13 -3.50 -6.92
CA LYS A 358 5.68 -3.51 -7.20
C LYS A 358 4.80 -3.57 -5.94
N TYR A 359 5.26 -4.25 -4.88
CA TYR A 359 4.57 -4.36 -3.59
C TYR A 359 5.02 -3.30 -2.55
N GLU A 360 5.76 -2.27 -2.98
CA GLU A 360 6.31 -1.19 -2.14
C GLU A 360 7.04 -1.66 -0.86
N LEU A 361 7.98 -2.62 -0.96
CA LEU A 361 8.84 -3.00 0.16
C LEU A 361 10.02 -2.02 0.33
N LYS A 362 9.68 -0.81 0.77
CA LYS A 362 10.62 0.33 0.92
C LYS A 362 11.87 -0.04 1.73
N LYS A 363 11.71 -0.61 2.93
CA LYS A 363 12.81 -1.04 3.82
C LYS A 363 13.76 -2.05 3.15
N PHE A 364 13.22 -3.10 2.52
CA PHE A 364 14.01 -4.13 1.83
C PHE A 364 14.87 -3.56 0.71
N VAL A 365 14.29 -2.70 -0.14
CA VAL A 365 15.02 -2.05 -1.24
C VAL A 365 16.03 -1.03 -0.69
N ALA A 366 15.72 -0.34 0.41
CA ALA A 366 16.61 0.63 1.05
C ALA A 366 17.78 0.00 1.83
N HIS A 367 17.68 -1.28 2.19
CA HIS A 367 18.66 -1.98 3.02
C HIS A 367 20.08 -1.94 2.40
N PRO A 368 21.16 -1.65 3.17
CA PRO A 368 22.51 -1.49 2.64
C PRO A 368 23.01 -2.64 1.76
N ASN A 369 22.69 -3.90 2.08
CA ASN A 369 23.10 -5.05 1.24
C ASN A 369 22.47 -5.00 -0.16
N CYS A 370 21.19 -4.62 -0.27
CA CYS A 370 20.52 -4.45 -1.56
C CYS A 370 21.08 -3.24 -2.32
N GLN A 371 21.21 -2.10 -1.64
CA GLN A 371 21.75 -0.86 -2.22
C GLN A 371 23.21 -1.03 -2.70
N GLN A 372 24.03 -1.85 -2.03
CA GLN A 372 25.39 -2.16 -2.47
C GLN A 372 25.42 -2.93 -3.80
N GLN A 373 24.50 -3.87 -4.02
CA GLN A 373 24.40 -4.59 -5.29
C GLN A 373 23.78 -3.71 -6.39
N LEU A 374 22.78 -2.89 -6.06
CA LEU A 374 22.25 -1.91 -7.00
C LEU A 374 23.33 -0.94 -7.49
N LEU A 375 24.24 -0.53 -6.59
CA LEU A 375 25.42 0.26 -6.94
C LEU A 375 26.49 -0.50 -7.74
N SER A 376 26.60 -1.83 -7.61
CA SER A 376 27.53 -2.62 -8.43
C SER A 376 27.02 -2.73 -9.87
N ILE A 377 25.73 -2.99 -10.06
CA ILE A 377 25.05 -3.06 -11.37
C ILE A 377 24.97 -1.67 -12.04
N TRP A 378 24.71 -0.61 -11.28
CA TRP A 378 24.67 0.77 -11.80
C TRP A 378 26.01 1.24 -12.40
N TYR A 379 27.14 0.80 -11.82
CA TYR A 379 28.51 1.11 -12.25
C TYR A 379 29.26 -0.05 -12.92
N GLU A 380 28.54 -1.08 -13.42
CA GLU A 380 29.04 -2.36 -13.97
C GLU A 380 30.21 -2.26 -14.97
N ASN A 381 30.35 -1.13 -15.68
CA ASN A 381 31.45 -0.88 -16.65
C ASN A 381 32.30 0.38 -16.33
N LEU A 382 32.12 0.99 -15.16
CA LEU A 382 32.77 2.25 -14.75
C LEU A 382 33.29 2.21 -13.28
N PRO A 383 34.12 1.22 -12.89
CA PRO A 383 34.51 1.02 -11.49
C PRO A 383 35.22 2.24 -10.89
N GLY A 384 36.10 2.89 -11.66
CA GLY A 384 36.85 4.06 -11.22
C GLY A 384 36.00 5.31 -10.98
N LEU A 385 34.76 5.39 -11.50
CA LEU A 385 33.88 6.56 -11.35
C LEU A 385 33.11 6.56 -10.02
N ARG A 386 32.81 5.37 -9.46
CA ARG A 386 32.05 5.21 -8.20
C ARG A 386 32.67 6.04 -7.07
N GLN A 387 34.00 5.95 -6.91
CA GLN A 387 34.78 6.60 -5.85
C GLN A 387 35.16 8.07 -6.14
N GLN A 388 34.81 8.65 -7.29
CA GLN A 388 35.20 10.02 -7.63
C GLN A 388 34.42 11.09 -6.86
N THR A 389 35.02 12.27 -6.74
CA THR A 389 34.38 13.48 -6.20
C THR A 389 33.22 13.94 -7.08
N THR A 390 32.30 14.71 -6.50
CA THR A 390 31.17 15.34 -7.20
C THR A 390 31.62 16.22 -8.37
N ALA A 391 32.74 16.95 -8.22
CA ALA A 391 33.31 17.78 -9.29
C ALA A 391 33.75 16.96 -10.52
N VAL A 392 34.40 15.81 -10.32
CA VAL A 392 34.78 14.92 -11.43
C VAL A 392 33.54 14.28 -12.08
N LYS A 393 32.55 13.88 -11.28
CA LYS A 393 31.26 13.37 -11.78
C LYS A 393 30.52 14.41 -12.63
N LEU A 394 30.50 15.67 -12.20
CA LEU A 394 29.91 16.79 -12.95
C LEU A 394 30.69 17.11 -14.23
N LEU A 395 32.02 17.05 -14.22
CA LEU A 395 32.84 17.19 -15.43
C LEU A 395 32.54 16.09 -16.45
N VAL A 396 32.32 14.84 -16.00
CA VAL A 396 31.87 13.74 -16.88
C VAL A 396 30.48 14.02 -17.47
N VAL A 397 29.52 14.53 -16.69
CA VAL A 397 28.19 14.93 -17.21
C VAL A 397 28.31 16.02 -18.28
N MET A 398 29.14 17.04 -18.06
CA MET A 398 29.39 18.10 -19.05
C MET A 398 30.07 17.56 -20.32
N ALA A 399 31.03 16.65 -20.18
CA ALA A 399 31.69 16.01 -21.32
C ALA A 399 30.73 15.12 -22.14
N VAL A 400 29.81 14.41 -21.48
CA VAL A 400 28.76 13.62 -22.15
C VAL A 400 27.72 14.51 -22.83
N ALA A 401 27.36 15.65 -22.24
CA ALA A 401 26.45 16.61 -22.88
C ALA A 401 27.03 17.19 -24.18
N ILE A 402 28.29 17.61 -24.17
CA ILE A 402 28.98 18.12 -25.36
C ILE A 402 29.22 16.98 -26.38
N GLY A 403 29.60 15.80 -25.91
CA GLY A 403 29.88 14.62 -26.75
C GLY A 403 28.64 13.87 -27.29
N LEU A 404 27.42 14.25 -26.87
CA LEU A 404 26.22 13.45 -27.07
C LEU A 404 25.94 13.02 -28.53
N PRO A 405 26.08 13.91 -29.56
CA PRO A 405 25.85 13.52 -30.95
C PRO A 405 26.88 12.50 -31.45
N GLY A 406 28.14 12.63 -31.02
CA GLY A 406 29.22 11.70 -31.36
C GLY A 406 29.05 10.34 -30.69
N LEU A 407 28.59 10.32 -29.43
CA LEU A 407 28.28 9.08 -28.70
C LEU A 407 27.11 8.32 -29.33
N ALA A 408 26.04 9.04 -29.72
CA ALA A 408 24.90 8.44 -30.42
C ALA A 408 25.30 7.84 -31.78
N LEU A 409 26.10 8.56 -32.58
CA LEU A 409 26.61 8.07 -33.86
C LEU A 409 27.53 6.86 -33.68
N ALA A 410 28.45 6.89 -32.70
CA ALA A 410 29.35 5.77 -32.41
C ALA A 410 28.60 4.50 -31.99
N TYR A 411 27.50 4.63 -31.22
CA TYR A 411 26.64 3.52 -30.85
C TYR A 411 25.86 2.95 -32.05
N TRP A 412 25.40 3.81 -32.96
CA TRP A 412 24.68 3.39 -34.17
C TRP A 412 25.57 2.62 -35.15
N ILE A 413 26.80 3.13 -35.42
CA ILE A 413 27.75 2.47 -36.34
C ILE A 413 28.38 1.23 -35.71
N THR A 414 28.76 1.28 -34.42
CA THR A 414 29.53 0.18 -33.77
C THR A 414 28.94 -0.24 -32.40
N PRO A 415 27.73 -0.84 -32.35
CA PRO A 415 27.06 -1.20 -31.10
C PRO A 415 27.77 -2.28 -30.27
N CYS A 416 28.87 -2.87 -30.74
CA CYS A 416 29.69 -3.84 -30.02
C CYS A 416 31.09 -3.31 -29.65
N SER A 417 31.39 -2.03 -29.89
CA SER A 417 32.66 -1.39 -29.52
C SER A 417 32.79 -1.18 -27.99
N ARG A 418 33.98 -0.80 -27.52
CA ARG A 418 34.19 -0.40 -26.12
C ARG A 418 33.27 0.76 -25.71
N VAL A 419 33.12 1.77 -26.57
CA VAL A 419 32.17 2.88 -26.38
C VAL A 419 30.73 2.36 -26.35
N GLY A 420 30.38 1.44 -27.25
CA GLY A 420 29.05 0.83 -27.29
C GLY A 420 28.69 0.01 -26.03
N ARG A 421 29.69 -0.58 -25.35
CA ARG A 421 29.52 -1.24 -24.06
C ARG A 421 29.33 -0.22 -22.93
N ILE A 422 30.15 0.84 -22.90
CA ILE A 422 30.02 1.93 -21.91
C ILE A 422 28.64 2.60 -21.99
N MET A 423 28.13 2.87 -23.20
CA MET A 423 26.79 3.44 -23.42
C MET A 423 25.62 2.52 -23.00
N ARG A 424 25.84 1.21 -22.78
CA ARG A 424 24.83 0.31 -22.18
C ARG A 424 24.83 0.30 -20.65
N SER A 425 25.87 0.84 -20.00
CA SER A 425 25.88 0.92 -18.54
C SER A 425 24.75 1.82 -18.04
N PRO A 426 24.03 1.46 -16.95
CA PRO A 426 22.83 2.19 -16.53
C PRO A 426 23.08 3.66 -16.24
N PHE A 427 24.19 3.97 -15.55
CA PHE A 427 24.64 5.34 -15.31
C PHE A 427 24.82 6.17 -16.60
N MET A 428 25.42 5.60 -17.65
CA MET A 428 25.63 6.32 -18.90
C MET A 428 24.33 6.56 -19.68
N LYS A 429 23.35 5.66 -19.60
CA LYS A 429 22.00 5.92 -20.12
C LYS A 429 21.39 7.13 -19.40
N PHE A 430 21.35 7.10 -18.08
CA PHE A 430 20.79 8.17 -17.26
C PHE A 430 21.44 9.53 -17.55
N VAL A 431 22.77 9.60 -17.58
CA VAL A 431 23.49 10.84 -17.93
C VAL A 431 23.16 11.27 -19.36
N ALA A 432 23.13 10.38 -20.34
CA ALA A 432 22.81 10.73 -21.73
C ALA A 432 21.38 11.28 -21.90
N HIS A 433 20.39 10.73 -21.17
CA HIS A 433 19.01 11.26 -21.15
C HIS A 433 18.92 12.60 -20.42
N ALA A 434 19.53 12.72 -19.23
CA ALA A 434 19.56 13.97 -18.47
C ALA A 434 20.25 15.11 -19.25
N SER A 435 21.38 14.82 -19.90
CA SER A 435 22.09 15.78 -20.77
C SER A 435 21.27 16.16 -22.01
N SER A 436 20.55 15.23 -22.64
CA SER A 436 19.63 15.58 -23.74
C SER A 436 18.52 16.53 -23.28
N PHE A 437 17.98 16.29 -22.08
CA PHE A 437 16.92 17.10 -21.52
C PHE A 437 17.39 18.50 -21.09
N THR A 438 18.60 18.65 -20.53
CA THR A 438 19.18 19.98 -20.28
C THR A 438 19.52 20.73 -21.57
N ILE A 439 19.93 20.03 -22.64
CA ILE A 439 20.07 20.62 -23.98
C ILE A 439 18.71 21.10 -24.51
N PHE A 440 17.63 20.33 -24.34
CA PHE A 440 16.28 20.74 -24.73
C PHE A 440 15.84 22.04 -24.03
N LEU A 441 16.00 22.14 -22.71
CA LEU A 441 15.73 23.38 -21.97
C LEU A 441 16.62 24.54 -22.46
N GLY A 442 17.89 24.26 -22.78
CA GLY A 442 18.79 25.22 -23.42
C GLY A 442 18.29 25.72 -24.78
N LEU A 443 17.75 24.85 -25.63
CA LEU A 443 17.14 25.23 -26.91
C LEU A 443 15.89 26.10 -26.72
N LEU A 444 15.05 25.82 -25.72
CA LEU A 444 13.89 26.66 -25.38
C LEU A 444 14.32 28.08 -24.94
N ILE A 445 15.36 28.19 -24.12
CA ILE A 445 15.94 29.47 -23.69
C ILE A 445 16.53 30.22 -24.90
N LEU A 446 17.29 29.53 -25.76
CA LEU A 446 17.90 30.12 -26.95
C LEU A 446 16.85 30.61 -27.97
N ASN A 447 15.73 29.91 -28.13
CA ASN A 447 14.61 30.36 -28.99
C ASN A 447 13.90 31.64 -28.46
N ALA A 448 14.15 32.02 -27.20
CA ALA A 448 13.70 33.29 -26.62
C ALA A 448 14.80 34.38 -26.61
N ALA A 449 16.07 34.01 -26.75
CA ALA A 449 17.22 34.89 -26.49
C ALA A 449 17.27 36.15 -27.38
N ASP A 450 16.88 36.03 -28.65
CA ASP A 450 16.81 37.15 -29.61
C ASP A 450 15.90 38.31 -29.14
N ARG A 451 15.03 38.07 -28.13
CA ARG A 451 14.10 39.07 -27.58
C ARG A 451 14.50 39.60 -26.20
N PHE A 452 15.62 39.14 -25.61
CA PHE A 452 16.03 39.52 -24.24
C PHE A 452 16.36 41.02 -24.09
N ALA A 453 16.77 41.70 -25.16
CA ALA A 453 16.99 43.15 -25.18
C ALA A 453 15.71 43.98 -25.42
N GLY A 454 14.54 43.33 -25.50
CA GLY A 454 13.30 43.91 -26.01
C GLY A 454 13.16 43.78 -27.52
N THR A 455 11.97 44.10 -28.04
CA THR A 455 11.67 44.05 -29.48
C THR A 455 11.82 45.42 -30.12
N THR A 456 12.48 45.49 -31.28
CA THR A 456 12.70 46.74 -32.03
C THR A 456 11.47 47.23 -32.79
N LEU A 457 10.49 46.36 -33.03
CA LEU A 457 9.22 46.65 -33.69
C LEU A 457 8.11 46.84 -32.65
N LEU A 458 7.41 47.97 -32.69
CA LEU A 458 6.21 48.19 -31.86
C LEU A 458 5.03 47.37 -32.39
N ALA A 459 4.15 46.89 -31.50
CA ALA A 459 3.03 46.01 -31.85
C ALA A 459 2.03 46.58 -32.88
N ASN A 460 2.00 47.90 -33.06
CA ASN A 460 1.17 48.63 -34.04
C ASN A 460 1.82 48.75 -35.43
N MET A 461 3.11 48.45 -35.56
CA MET A 461 3.87 48.66 -36.80
C MET A 461 4.09 47.33 -37.53
N THR A 462 3.89 47.33 -38.85
CA THR A 462 4.32 46.22 -39.71
C THR A 462 5.76 46.46 -40.19
N HIS A 463 6.47 45.39 -40.57
CA HIS A 463 7.81 45.51 -41.16
C HIS A 463 7.84 46.49 -42.35
N ARG A 464 6.76 46.56 -43.14
CA ARG A 464 6.64 47.47 -44.30
C ARG A 464 6.76 48.94 -43.89
N HIS A 465 6.09 49.35 -42.80
CA HIS A 465 6.21 50.71 -42.25
C HIS A 465 7.57 50.95 -41.61
N TYR A 466 8.12 49.98 -40.88
CA TYR A 466 9.45 50.10 -40.26
C TYR A 466 10.54 50.32 -41.32
N HIS A 467 10.59 49.51 -42.39
CA HIS A 467 11.57 49.69 -43.47
C HIS A 467 11.38 51.02 -44.22
N GLN A 468 10.13 51.50 -44.36
CA GLN A 468 9.83 52.81 -44.96
C GLN A 468 10.34 54.00 -44.14
N GLN A 469 10.50 53.85 -42.81
CA GLN A 469 11.10 54.86 -41.93
C GLN A 469 12.61 54.67 -41.72
N ALA A 470 13.10 53.42 -41.70
CA ALA A 470 14.49 53.08 -41.39
C ALA A 470 15.45 53.10 -42.61
N GLY A 471 14.95 53.34 -43.83
CA GLY A 471 15.79 53.50 -45.03
C GLY A 471 16.50 52.22 -45.53
N GLY A 472 16.05 51.05 -45.08
CA GLY A 472 16.60 49.75 -45.51
C GLY A 472 16.16 49.32 -46.91
N PRO A 473 16.71 48.22 -47.45
CA PRO A 473 16.24 47.63 -48.71
C PRO A 473 14.76 47.27 -48.61
N GLN A 474 14.01 47.54 -49.68
CA GLN A 474 12.56 47.30 -49.70
C GLN A 474 12.26 45.81 -49.84
N PRO A 475 11.43 45.20 -48.96
CA PRO A 475 10.96 43.84 -49.13
C PRO A 475 9.95 43.74 -50.30
N ASP A 476 9.79 42.53 -50.84
CA ASP A 476 8.98 42.28 -52.04
C ASP A 476 7.57 42.91 -51.96
N PRO A 477 7.10 43.59 -53.02
CA PRO A 477 5.87 44.37 -52.99
C PRO A 477 4.59 43.53 -52.89
N LEU A 478 4.70 42.19 -52.84
CA LEU A 478 3.64 41.19 -52.77
C LEU A 478 3.68 40.32 -51.49
N LEU A 479 4.69 40.48 -50.62
CA LEU A 479 4.83 39.67 -49.41
C LEU A 479 3.84 40.14 -48.32
N LEU A 480 3.03 39.22 -47.80
CA LEU A 480 2.11 39.49 -46.69
C LEU A 480 2.88 39.60 -45.38
N TYR A 481 2.49 40.54 -44.51
CA TYR A 481 3.11 40.74 -43.21
C TYR A 481 3.09 39.44 -42.37
N ARG A 482 1.98 38.69 -42.35
CA ARG A 482 1.90 37.42 -41.61
C ARG A 482 2.97 36.42 -42.02
N MET A 483 3.31 36.33 -43.31
CA MET A 483 4.33 35.43 -43.87
C MET A 483 5.75 35.72 -43.35
N THR A 484 6.02 36.94 -42.85
CA THR A 484 7.28 37.27 -42.17
C THR A 484 7.31 36.84 -40.69
N THR A 485 6.14 36.59 -40.08
CA THR A 485 5.97 36.35 -38.64
C THR A 485 5.70 34.90 -38.25
N THR A 486 5.15 34.09 -39.17
CA THR A 486 4.78 32.69 -38.93
C THR A 486 5.76 31.58 -39.41
N PRO A 487 6.89 31.83 -40.13
CA PRO A 487 7.72 30.73 -40.61
C PRO A 487 8.49 30.07 -39.46
N PHE A 488 8.72 28.76 -39.56
CA PHE A 488 9.47 28.02 -38.54
C PHE A 488 10.97 28.38 -38.58
N THR A 489 11.53 28.70 -37.42
CA THR A 489 12.99 28.90 -37.28
C THR A 489 13.71 27.55 -37.21
N TRP A 490 15.02 27.52 -37.49
CA TRP A 490 15.84 26.31 -37.28
C TRP A 490 15.79 25.83 -35.82
N MET A 491 15.67 26.75 -34.85
CA MET A 491 15.51 26.42 -33.43
C MET A 491 14.17 25.73 -33.16
N GLU A 492 13.07 26.22 -33.75
CA GLU A 492 11.75 25.59 -33.64
C GLU A 492 11.72 24.20 -34.29
N ILE A 493 12.38 24.02 -35.44
CA ILE A 493 12.52 22.71 -36.11
C ILE A 493 13.28 21.70 -35.22
N LEU A 494 14.34 22.14 -34.52
CA LEU A 494 15.04 21.31 -33.53
C LEU A 494 14.14 20.98 -32.34
N ILE A 495 13.44 21.96 -31.77
CA ILE A 495 12.50 21.77 -30.64
C ILE A 495 11.40 20.75 -31.02
N ILE A 496 10.82 20.85 -32.22
CA ILE A 496 9.84 19.89 -32.75
C ILE A 496 10.43 18.47 -32.84
N SER A 497 11.67 18.32 -33.32
CA SER A 497 12.36 17.02 -33.40
C SER A 497 12.55 16.37 -32.01
N TRP A 498 12.89 17.17 -30.98
CA TRP A 498 12.94 16.70 -29.60
C TRP A 498 11.55 16.28 -29.08
N ILE A 499 10.50 17.06 -29.35
CA ILE A 499 9.13 16.76 -28.89
C ILE A 499 8.61 15.47 -29.52
N ILE A 500 8.81 15.26 -30.82
CA ILE A 500 8.45 14.00 -31.50
C ILE A 500 9.26 12.82 -30.90
N GLY A 501 10.54 13.04 -30.58
CA GLY A 501 11.38 12.04 -29.91
C GLY A 501 10.95 11.70 -28.46
N MET A 502 10.39 12.66 -27.73
CA MET A 502 9.78 12.46 -26.41
C MET A 502 8.44 11.71 -26.52
N ILE A 503 7.54 12.13 -27.42
CA ILE A 503 6.27 11.41 -27.69
C ILE A 503 6.54 9.94 -28.07
N TRP A 504 7.56 9.69 -28.89
CA TRP A 504 8.01 8.33 -29.25
C TRP A 504 8.68 7.55 -28.10
N SER A 505 9.03 8.22 -27.00
CA SER A 505 9.44 7.57 -25.75
C SER A 505 8.22 7.20 -24.90
N GLU A 506 7.30 8.14 -24.68
CA GLU A 506 6.08 7.90 -23.88
C GLU A 506 5.19 6.81 -24.50
N VAL A 507 5.03 6.80 -25.83
CA VAL A 507 4.27 5.75 -26.53
C VAL A 507 4.89 4.35 -26.31
N LYS A 508 6.22 4.25 -26.17
CA LYS A 508 6.89 2.98 -25.82
C LYS A 508 6.70 2.63 -24.35
N GLU A 509 6.65 3.62 -23.46
CA GLU A 509 6.37 3.43 -22.03
C GLU A 509 4.96 2.85 -21.82
N ILE A 510 3.95 3.53 -22.37
CA ILE A 510 2.54 3.12 -22.33
C ILE A 510 2.35 1.71 -22.93
N TRP A 511 3.06 1.37 -24.01
CA TRP A 511 3.00 0.02 -24.59
C TRP A 511 3.69 -1.06 -23.74
N SER A 512 4.65 -0.69 -22.90
CA SER A 512 5.39 -1.61 -22.01
C SER A 512 4.77 -1.82 -20.63
N GLN A 513 4.09 -0.80 -20.07
CA GLN A 513 3.44 -0.83 -18.76
C GLN A 513 1.93 -1.11 -18.85
N GLY A 514 1.33 -0.78 -20.00
CA GLY A 514 -0.13 -0.71 -20.15
C GLY A 514 -0.71 0.60 -19.59
N LEU A 515 -1.87 0.98 -20.11
CA LEU A 515 -2.50 2.28 -19.80
C LEU A 515 -2.88 2.43 -18.32
N GLY A 516 -3.24 1.33 -17.65
CA GLY A 516 -3.66 1.33 -16.25
C GLY A 516 -2.53 1.70 -15.28
N GLU A 517 -1.39 0.99 -15.37
CA GLU A 517 -0.23 1.30 -14.50
C GLU A 517 0.38 2.67 -14.82
N TYR A 518 0.44 3.06 -16.10
CA TYR A 518 0.98 4.37 -16.53
C TYR A 518 0.23 5.57 -15.91
N LEU A 519 -1.11 5.52 -15.85
CA LEU A 519 -1.95 6.63 -15.37
C LEU A 519 -2.02 6.74 -13.83
N LEU A 520 -1.54 5.74 -13.08
CA LEU A 520 -1.46 5.81 -11.61
C LEU A 520 -0.30 6.69 -11.12
N GLU A 521 0.73 6.91 -11.94
CA GLU A 521 1.87 7.74 -11.59
C GLU A 521 1.62 9.21 -12.01
N PRO A 522 1.44 10.16 -11.07
CA PRO A 522 0.99 11.52 -11.38
C PRO A 522 2.00 12.32 -12.21
N TRP A 523 3.28 11.96 -12.14
CA TRP A 523 4.33 12.56 -12.98
C TRP A 523 4.16 12.20 -14.46
N ASN A 524 3.77 10.95 -14.76
CA ASN A 524 3.54 10.49 -16.14
C ASN A 524 2.34 11.20 -16.78
N PHE A 525 1.31 11.51 -15.97
CA PHE A 525 0.19 12.35 -16.39
C PHE A 525 0.63 13.79 -16.70
N LEU A 526 1.53 14.37 -15.89
CA LEU A 526 2.11 15.70 -16.14
C LEU A 526 2.91 15.71 -17.46
N ASP A 527 3.77 14.71 -17.69
CA ASP A 527 4.56 14.60 -18.92
C ASP A 527 3.68 14.41 -20.16
N PHE A 528 2.66 13.56 -20.09
CA PHE A 528 1.65 13.43 -21.14
C PHE A 528 0.95 14.77 -21.44
N GLY A 529 0.51 15.48 -20.40
CA GLY A 529 -0.14 16.79 -20.54
C GLY A 529 0.79 17.85 -21.16
N MET A 530 2.04 17.91 -20.71
CA MET A 530 3.08 18.82 -21.23
C MET A 530 3.35 18.58 -22.72
N LEU A 531 3.49 17.32 -23.14
CA LEU A 531 3.67 16.97 -24.55
C LEU A 531 2.41 17.22 -25.40
N ALA A 532 1.21 17.01 -24.84
CA ALA A 532 -0.05 17.31 -25.51
C ALA A 532 -0.23 18.83 -25.75
N ILE A 533 0.14 19.67 -24.79
CA ILE A 533 0.07 21.14 -24.92
C ILE A 533 1.11 21.64 -25.95
N PHE A 534 2.34 21.08 -25.94
CA PHE A 534 3.31 21.34 -27.01
C PHE A 534 2.77 20.97 -28.39
N LEU A 535 2.21 19.76 -28.54
CA LEU A 535 1.64 19.30 -29.81
C LEU A 535 0.51 20.23 -30.28
N ALA A 536 -0.43 20.58 -29.40
CA ALA A 536 -1.52 21.51 -29.71
C ALA A 536 -1.01 22.89 -30.15
N SER A 537 0.00 23.43 -29.46
CA SER A 537 0.63 24.71 -29.84
C SER A 537 1.25 24.66 -31.24
N PHE A 538 2.02 23.61 -31.56
CA PHE A 538 2.62 23.44 -32.88
C PHE A 538 1.59 23.12 -33.98
N SER A 539 0.50 22.41 -33.67
CA SER A 539 -0.63 22.23 -34.60
C SER A 539 -1.33 23.54 -34.94
N CYS A 540 -1.56 24.42 -33.95
CA CYS A 540 -2.12 25.76 -34.20
C CYS A 540 -1.19 26.60 -35.08
N ARG A 541 0.12 26.57 -34.82
CA ARG A 541 1.14 27.28 -35.62
C ARG A 541 1.25 26.75 -37.05
N PHE A 542 1.18 25.44 -37.25
CA PHE A 542 1.14 24.82 -38.58
C PHE A 542 -0.14 25.18 -39.35
N SER A 543 -1.29 25.24 -38.65
CA SER A 543 -2.57 25.64 -39.25
C SER A 543 -2.53 27.08 -39.80
N ILE A 544 -2.05 28.05 -39.01
CA ILE A 544 -1.92 29.44 -39.50
C ILE A 544 -0.86 29.55 -40.61
N LEU A 545 0.26 28.82 -40.54
CA LEU A 545 1.25 28.80 -41.63
C LEU A 545 0.62 28.33 -42.95
N ARG A 546 -0.12 27.22 -42.95
CA ARG A 546 -0.82 26.72 -44.15
C ARG A 546 -1.83 27.71 -44.72
N HIS A 547 -2.55 28.42 -43.86
CA HIS A 547 -3.50 29.45 -44.27
C HIS A 547 -2.79 30.65 -44.92
N VAL A 548 -1.65 31.07 -44.35
CA VAL A 548 -0.82 32.16 -44.88
C VAL A 548 -0.13 31.77 -46.19
N GLU A 549 0.40 30.55 -46.33
CA GLU A 549 0.95 30.01 -47.58
C GLU A 549 -0.09 30.02 -48.72
N SER A 550 -1.33 29.63 -48.42
CA SER A 550 -2.44 29.64 -49.37
C SER A 550 -2.78 31.06 -49.82
N ALA A 551 -2.96 32.00 -48.88
CA ALA A 551 -3.24 33.40 -49.19
C ALA A 551 -2.09 34.09 -49.94
N GLN A 552 -0.84 33.78 -49.60
CA GLN A 552 0.35 34.28 -50.29
C GLN A 552 0.44 33.77 -51.73
N THR A 553 0.06 32.49 -51.96
CA THR A 553 -0.02 31.90 -53.31
C THR A 553 -1.14 32.51 -54.15
N PHE A 554 -2.30 32.80 -53.53
CA PHE A 554 -3.39 33.54 -54.17
C PHE A 554 -2.94 34.94 -54.60
N VAL A 555 -2.24 35.67 -53.72
CA VAL A 555 -1.76 37.02 -54.02
C VAL A 555 -0.71 37.03 -55.14
N TYR A 556 0.24 36.09 -55.13
CA TYR A 556 1.23 35.96 -56.22
C TYR A 556 0.61 35.57 -57.58
N THR A 557 -0.58 34.96 -57.60
CA THR A 557 -1.26 34.56 -58.86
C THR A 557 -2.22 35.62 -59.39
N HIS A 558 -2.75 36.50 -58.54
CA HIS A 558 -3.79 37.46 -58.92
C HIS A 558 -3.32 38.93 -58.99
N TYR A 559 -2.19 39.29 -58.37
CA TYR A 559 -1.77 40.70 -58.26
C TYR A 559 -0.28 40.90 -58.59
N THR A 560 0.03 42.05 -59.20
CA THR A 560 1.40 42.46 -59.54
C THR A 560 2.02 43.39 -58.49
N THR A 561 1.22 44.16 -57.75
CA THR A 561 1.64 44.95 -56.58
C THR A 561 0.56 44.96 -55.50
N LEU A 562 0.97 44.93 -54.22
CA LEU A 562 0.08 44.98 -53.06
C LEU A 562 -0.08 46.42 -52.52
N ILE A 563 -0.27 47.40 -53.42
CA ILE A 563 -0.38 48.82 -53.08
C ILE A 563 -1.64 49.39 -53.77
N ASN A 564 -2.55 49.98 -52.97
CA ASN A 564 -3.78 50.61 -53.44
C ASN A 564 -4.77 49.66 -54.18
N VAL A 565 -4.79 48.38 -53.81
CA VAL A 565 -5.71 47.34 -54.35
C VAL A 565 -6.68 46.89 -53.26
N THR A 566 -7.97 46.77 -53.60
CA THR A 566 -9.01 46.23 -52.71
C THR A 566 -8.91 44.70 -52.62
N LEU A 567 -8.27 44.21 -51.56
CA LEU A 567 -8.12 42.78 -51.26
C LEU A 567 -9.43 42.18 -50.68
N PRO A 568 -9.68 40.87 -50.85
CA PRO A 568 -10.70 40.14 -50.09
C PRO A 568 -10.45 40.27 -48.57
N PRO A 569 -11.49 40.34 -47.73
CA PRO A 569 -11.34 40.64 -46.29
C PRO A 569 -10.49 39.60 -45.54
N GLU A 570 -10.59 38.32 -45.92
CA GLU A 570 -9.80 37.22 -45.36
C GLU A 570 -8.29 37.38 -45.59
N ILE A 571 -7.92 37.94 -46.75
CA ILE A 571 -6.52 38.19 -47.13
C ILE A 571 -6.04 39.52 -46.54
N LEU A 572 -6.92 40.53 -46.47
CA LEU A 572 -6.66 41.81 -45.82
C LEU A 572 -6.29 41.62 -44.33
N TYR A 573 -6.99 40.74 -43.61
CA TYR A 573 -6.69 40.38 -42.22
C TYR A 573 -5.22 39.96 -42.01
N LEU A 574 -4.65 39.21 -42.96
CA LEU A 574 -3.27 38.73 -42.91
C LEU A 574 -2.21 39.82 -43.20
N THR A 575 -2.64 41.07 -43.45
CA THR A 575 -1.75 42.24 -43.55
C THR A 575 -1.68 43.07 -42.26
N LEU A 576 -2.55 42.80 -41.28
CA LEU A 576 -2.74 43.63 -40.08
C LEU A 576 -1.65 43.45 -39.00
N ALA A 577 -1.43 44.52 -38.23
CA ALA A 577 -0.53 44.54 -37.08
C ALA A 577 -1.13 43.79 -35.87
N ARG A 578 -0.31 43.51 -34.85
CA ARG A 578 -0.67 42.59 -33.74
C ARG A 578 -1.82 43.09 -32.86
N ILE A 579 -2.09 44.40 -32.86
CA ILE A 579 -3.18 45.02 -32.11
C ILE A 579 -4.56 44.67 -32.72
N ASP A 580 -4.62 44.51 -34.05
CA ASP A 580 -5.87 44.30 -34.79
C ASP A 580 -6.15 42.80 -35.07
N TRP A 581 -5.38 41.89 -34.46
CA TRP A 581 -5.61 40.45 -34.57
C TRP A 581 -6.84 40.03 -33.76
N LEU A 582 -7.55 39.01 -34.25
CA LEU A 582 -8.72 38.47 -33.55
C LEU A 582 -8.30 37.87 -32.19
N PRO A 583 -9.06 38.05 -31.08
CA PRO A 583 -8.70 37.47 -29.78
C PRO A 583 -8.54 35.94 -29.79
N SER A 584 -9.18 35.25 -30.74
CA SER A 584 -9.08 33.81 -30.97
C SER A 584 -8.13 33.42 -32.12
N ASP A 585 -7.21 34.32 -32.53
CA ASP A 585 -6.26 34.05 -33.61
C ASP A 585 -5.34 32.86 -33.26
N PRO A 586 -5.16 31.85 -34.15
CA PRO A 586 -4.41 30.63 -33.81
C PRO A 586 -2.95 30.86 -33.41
N GLN A 587 -2.32 31.97 -33.80
CA GLN A 587 -0.98 32.33 -33.34
C GLN A 587 -0.98 32.73 -31.87
N LEU A 588 -1.97 33.50 -31.41
CA LEU A 588 -2.09 33.91 -30.00
C LEU A 588 -2.35 32.69 -29.10
N VAL A 589 -3.20 31.77 -29.58
CA VAL A 589 -3.44 30.48 -28.91
C VAL A 589 -2.16 29.62 -28.88
N SER A 590 -1.43 29.54 -30.00
CA SER A 590 -0.14 28.85 -30.07
C SER A 590 0.88 29.43 -29.08
N GLU A 591 1.07 30.75 -29.05
CA GLU A 591 2.02 31.42 -28.16
C GLU A 591 1.65 31.24 -26.68
N GLY A 592 0.36 31.31 -26.33
CA GLY A 592 -0.14 31.05 -24.98
C GLY A 592 0.09 29.60 -24.53
N LEU A 593 -0.28 28.62 -25.37
CA LEU A 593 -0.03 27.20 -25.08
C LEU A 593 1.47 26.88 -25.02
N TYR A 594 2.30 27.49 -25.87
CA TYR A 594 3.75 27.33 -25.84
C TYR A 594 4.34 27.83 -24.52
N ALA A 595 3.90 29.01 -24.04
CA ALA A 595 4.36 29.55 -22.77
C ALA A 595 4.04 28.61 -21.58
N VAL A 596 2.82 28.05 -21.54
CA VAL A 596 2.44 27.04 -20.52
C VAL A 596 3.28 25.78 -20.64
N ALA A 597 3.49 25.26 -21.86
CA ALA A 597 4.30 24.07 -22.10
C ALA A 597 5.78 24.26 -21.71
N VAL A 598 6.34 25.46 -21.92
CA VAL A 598 7.70 25.80 -21.46
C VAL A 598 7.78 25.74 -19.93
N VAL A 599 6.83 26.34 -19.20
CA VAL A 599 6.79 26.27 -17.72
C VAL A 599 6.68 24.83 -17.22
N LEU A 600 5.77 24.04 -17.81
CA LEU A 600 5.64 22.61 -17.47
C LEU A 600 6.92 21.83 -17.79
N SER A 601 7.63 22.15 -18.88
CA SER A 601 8.89 21.48 -19.21
C SER A 601 9.95 21.70 -18.14
N PHE A 602 10.11 22.90 -17.58
CA PHE A 602 11.05 23.13 -16.47
C PHE A 602 10.72 22.32 -15.21
N SER A 603 9.44 22.01 -14.95
CA SER A 603 9.06 21.16 -13.81
C SER A 603 9.58 19.71 -13.94
N ARG A 604 9.81 19.22 -15.16
CA ARG A 604 10.35 17.86 -15.43
C ARG A 604 11.78 17.66 -14.89
N ILE A 605 12.50 18.72 -14.52
CA ILE A 605 13.78 18.62 -13.79
C ILE A 605 13.62 17.79 -12.49
N ALA A 606 12.42 17.78 -11.90
CA ALA A 606 12.08 16.95 -10.73
C ALA A 606 12.31 15.44 -10.94
N TYR A 607 12.31 14.91 -12.17
CA TYR A 607 12.68 13.50 -12.40
C TYR A 607 14.16 13.19 -12.17
N ILE A 608 15.04 14.20 -12.23
CA ILE A 608 16.50 14.04 -12.17
C ILE A 608 17.02 14.23 -10.72
N LEU A 609 16.35 15.08 -9.93
CA LEU A 609 16.73 15.41 -8.56
C LEU A 609 16.84 14.20 -7.58
N PRO A 610 16.05 13.12 -7.66
CA PRO A 610 16.17 11.96 -6.75
C PRO A 610 17.49 11.19 -6.89
N ALA A 611 18.21 11.38 -8.00
CA ALA A 611 19.53 10.77 -8.20
C ALA A 611 20.62 11.41 -7.32
N ASN A 612 20.38 12.59 -6.74
CA ASN A 612 21.32 13.28 -5.86
C ASN A 612 20.97 13.11 -4.38
N GLU A 613 22.00 12.93 -3.56
CA GLU A 613 21.93 12.71 -2.11
C GLU A 613 21.36 13.90 -1.34
N SER A 614 21.77 15.13 -1.67
CA SER A 614 21.31 16.33 -0.97
C SER A 614 19.96 16.89 -1.43
N PHE A 615 19.36 16.36 -2.50
CA PHE A 615 18.07 16.84 -3.04
C PHE A 615 16.96 15.78 -3.05
N GLY A 616 17.31 14.50 -3.04
CA GLY A 616 16.35 13.40 -3.07
C GLY A 616 15.39 13.38 -1.88
N PRO A 617 15.86 13.30 -0.62
CA PRO A 617 14.97 13.28 0.56
C PRO A 617 14.04 14.51 0.62
N LEU A 618 14.60 15.70 0.37
CA LEU A 618 13.86 16.98 0.35
C LEU A 618 12.72 16.99 -0.70
N GLN A 619 12.93 16.37 -1.85
CA GLN A 619 11.87 16.24 -2.87
C GLN A 619 10.79 15.23 -2.46
N ILE A 620 11.18 14.11 -1.84
CA ILE A 620 10.24 13.06 -1.44
C ILE A 620 9.33 13.56 -0.31
N SER A 621 9.85 14.29 0.67
CA SER A 621 9.04 14.89 1.73
C SER A 621 8.10 15.97 1.19
N LEU A 622 8.58 16.88 0.32
CA LEU A 622 7.73 17.88 -0.36
C LEU A 622 6.63 17.23 -1.21
N GLY A 623 6.96 16.16 -1.96
CA GLY A 623 6.00 15.42 -2.78
C GLY A 623 4.90 14.71 -1.97
N ARG A 624 5.09 14.55 -0.66
CA ARG A 624 4.11 13.97 0.26
C ARG A 624 3.29 15.01 1.00
N THR A 625 3.91 16.05 1.55
CA THR A 625 3.14 17.14 2.17
C THR A 625 2.14 17.74 1.19
N VAL A 626 2.45 17.80 -0.11
CA VAL A 626 1.50 18.13 -1.19
C VAL A 626 0.26 17.22 -1.21
N LYS A 627 0.37 15.91 -0.99
CA LYS A 627 -0.77 14.98 -0.94
C LYS A 627 -1.69 15.27 0.27
N ASP A 628 -1.12 15.68 1.40
CA ASP A 628 -1.90 16.04 2.60
C ASP A 628 -2.51 17.45 2.50
N ILE A 629 -1.80 18.38 1.85
CA ILE A 629 -2.35 19.70 1.46
C ILE A 629 -3.62 19.50 0.61
N PHE A 630 -3.64 18.55 -0.34
CA PHE A 630 -4.85 18.27 -1.14
C PHE A 630 -6.04 17.82 -0.28
N LYS A 631 -5.83 17.08 0.82
CA LYS A 631 -6.92 16.70 1.75
C LYS A 631 -7.53 17.95 2.41
N PHE A 632 -6.69 18.88 2.87
CA PHE A 632 -7.12 20.14 3.51
C PHE A 632 -7.74 21.12 2.50
N MET A 633 -7.25 21.16 1.26
CA MET A 633 -7.75 22.04 0.20
C MET A 633 -9.23 21.82 -0.12
N VAL A 634 -9.81 20.65 0.17
CA VAL A 634 -11.27 20.42 0.05
C VAL A 634 -12.05 21.38 0.96
N ILE A 635 -11.64 21.52 2.22
CA ILE A 635 -12.28 22.41 3.20
C ILE A 635 -12.09 23.88 2.78
N PHE A 636 -10.87 24.22 2.35
CA PHE A 636 -10.52 25.55 1.83
C PHE A 636 -11.41 25.96 0.65
N LEU A 637 -11.60 25.06 -0.32
CA LEU A 637 -12.44 25.29 -1.50
C LEU A 637 -13.93 25.39 -1.14
N MET A 638 -14.43 24.62 -0.17
CA MET A 638 -15.82 24.74 0.32
C MET A 638 -16.09 26.13 0.92
N VAL A 639 -15.19 26.64 1.77
CA VAL A 639 -15.32 27.97 2.37
C VAL A 639 -15.18 29.05 1.30
N PHE A 640 -14.18 28.95 0.43
CA PHE A 640 -13.97 29.88 -0.70
C PHE A 640 -15.22 29.99 -1.58
N LEU A 641 -15.79 28.86 -2.01
CA LEU A 641 -16.97 28.82 -2.87
C LEU A 641 -18.20 29.45 -2.20
N ALA A 642 -18.41 29.19 -0.89
CA ALA A 642 -19.51 29.75 -0.14
C ALA A 642 -19.46 31.29 -0.08
N PHE A 643 -18.29 31.87 0.20
CA PHE A 643 -18.10 33.33 0.18
C PHE A 643 -18.14 33.91 -1.24
N MET A 644 -17.63 33.21 -2.25
CA MET A 644 -17.69 33.62 -3.65
C MET A 644 -19.15 33.77 -4.13
N ILE A 645 -19.98 32.76 -3.87
CA ILE A 645 -21.41 32.79 -4.22
C ILE A 645 -22.15 33.85 -3.38
N GLY A 646 -21.81 34.00 -2.10
CA GLY A 646 -22.38 35.04 -1.23
C GLY A 646 -22.11 36.46 -1.74
N MET A 647 -20.87 36.77 -2.10
CA MET A 647 -20.46 38.07 -2.64
C MET A 647 -21.05 38.32 -4.03
N PHE A 648 -21.06 37.32 -4.92
CA PHE A 648 -21.72 37.41 -6.23
C PHE A 648 -23.22 37.71 -6.10
N ASN A 649 -23.94 36.99 -5.24
CA ASN A 649 -25.36 37.22 -5.01
C ASN A 649 -25.66 38.61 -4.41
N LEU A 650 -24.72 39.19 -3.65
CA LEU A 650 -24.83 40.54 -3.10
C LEU A 650 -24.58 41.64 -4.16
N TYR A 651 -23.63 41.41 -5.09
CA TYR A 651 -23.10 42.45 -5.99
C TYR A 651 -23.49 42.33 -7.47
N SER A 652 -24.06 41.21 -7.92
CA SER A 652 -24.48 40.99 -9.31
C SER A 652 -25.43 42.08 -9.86
N TYR A 653 -26.34 42.59 -9.03
CA TYR A 653 -27.26 43.69 -9.38
C TYR A 653 -26.60 45.08 -9.47
N TYR A 654 -25.30 45.20 -9.17
CA TYR A 654 -24.56 46.48 -9.12
C TYR A 654 -23.54 46.64 -10.26
N LEU A 655 -23.70 45.89 -11.35
CA LEU A 655 -22.93 46.09 -12.59
C LEU A 655 -23.07 47.55 -13.08
N GLY A 656 -21.94 48.22 -13.35
CA GLY A 656 -21.91 49.65 -13.71
C GLY A 656 -22.20 50.64 -12.58
N ALA A 657 -22.55 50.18 -11.36
CA ALA A 657 -22.81 51.01 -10.18
C ALA A 657 -21.63 51.03 -9.17
N LYS A 658 -20.49 50.47 -9.57
CA LYS A 658 -19.25 50.34 -8.78
C LYS A 658 -18.08 50.97 -9.52
N GLN A 659 -16.99 51.28 -8.80
CA GLN A 659 -15.78 51.81 -9.43
C GLN A 659 -14.93 50.72 -10.13
N ASN A 660 -14.99 49.49 -9.62
CA ASN A 660 -14.34 48.30 -10.19
C ASN A 660 -15.41 47.21 -10.39
N ASP A 661 -15.34 46.41 -11.46
CA ASP A 661 -16.31 45.34 -11.78
C ASP A 661 -16.26 44.11 -10.83
N ALA A 662 -15.47 44.21 -9.76
CA ALA A 662 -15.34 43.22 -8.70
C ALA A 662 -16.70 42.73 -8.17
N PHE A 663 -16.82 41.41 -7.99
CA PHE A 663 -18.01 40.71 -7.50
C PHE A 663 -19.28 40.82 -8.38
N THR A 664 -19.23 41.43 -9.57
CA THR A 664 -20.42 41.56 -10.45
C THR A 664 -20.71 40.28 -11.24
N THR A 665 -19.67 39.58 -11.69
CA THR A 665 -19.75 38.26 -12.36
C THR A 665 -19.13 37.18 -11.47
N LEU A 666 -19.42 35.91 -11.72
CA LEU A 666 -18.77 34.80 -11.00
C LEU A 666 -17.26 34.76 -11.25
N GLU A 667 -16.80 35.11 -12.45
CA GLU A 667 -15.37 35.14 -12.79
C GLU A 667 -14.63 36.28 -12.05
N GLU A 668 -15.19 37.48 -12.02
CA GLU A 668 -14.59 38.59 -11.25
C GLU A 668 -14.73 38.39 -9.74
N SER A 669 -15.77 37.69 -9.27
CA SER A 669 -15.88 37.24 -7.87
C SER A 669 -14.76 36.25 -7.52
N PHE A 670 -14.48 35.29 -8.41
CA PHE A 670 -13.39 34.34 -8.24
C PHE A 670 -12.04 35.06 -8.19
N LYS A 671 -11.72 35.90 -9.19
CA LYS A 671 -10.46 36.66 -9.26
C LYS A 671 -10.23 37.52 -8.01
N THR A 672 -11.24 38.29 -7.60
CA THR A 672 -11.08 39.26 -6.49
C THR A 672 -11.02 38.62 -5.11
N LEU A 673 -11.62 37.44 -4.90
CA LEU A 673 -11.37 36.64 -3.69
C LEU A 673 -10.06 35.86 -3.75
N PHE A 674 -9.66 35.34 -4.91
CA PHE A 674 -8.40 34.62 -5.08
C PHE A 674 -7.20 35.52 -4.75
N TRP A 675 -7.17 36.73 -5.31
CA TRP A 675 -6.11 37.71 -5.02
C TRP A 675 -6.19 38.29 -3.60
N ALA A 676 -7.34 38.20 -2.91
CA ALA A 676 -7.45 38.62 -1.51
C ALA A 676 -6.68 37.71 -0.54
N ILE A 677 -6.58 36.41 -0.84
CA ILE A 677 -5.77 35.45 -0.06
C ILE A 677 -4.31 35.91 0.03
N PHE A 678 -3.79 36.53 -1.04
CA PHE A 678 -2.44 37.06 -1.14
C PHE A 678 -2.31 38.55 -0.76
N GLY A 679 -3.39 39.18 -0.28
CA GLY A 679 -3.40 40.61 0.06
C GLY A 679 -3.33 41.57 -1.14
N LEU A 680 -3.48 41.08 -2.37
CA LEU A 680 -3.39 41.86 -3.62
C LEU A 680 -4.73 42.44 -4.08
N SER A 681 -5.83 42.22 -3.35
CA SER A 681 -7.18 42.66 -3.70
C SER A 681 -7.57 43.96 -2.96
N GLU A 682 -7.95 44.99 -3.72
CA GLU A 682 -8.27 46.31 -3.18
C GLU A 682 -9.54 46.29 -2.31
N VAL A 683 -9.48 46.88 -1.11
CA VAL A 683 -10.67 47.12 -0.26
C VAL A 683 -11.73 48.00 -0.96
N ARG A 684 -11.32 48.82 -1.94
CA ARG A 684 -12.22 49.64 -2.77
C ARG A 684 -13.17 48.82 -3.66
N SER A 685 -12.86 47.55 -3.90
CA SER A 685 -13.73 46.60 -4.62
C SER A 685 -15.12 46.39 -3.98
N VAL A 686 -15.28 46.76 -2.71
CA VAL A 686 -16.52 46.61 -1.93
C VAL A 686 -17.45 47.83 -2.07
N VAL A 687 -16.92 48.99 -2.46
CA VAL A 687 -17.64 50.28 -2.52
C VAL A 687 -18.68 50.29 -3.64
N VAL A 688 -19.81 50.97 -3.40
CA VAL A 688 -20.93 51.15 -4.34
C VAL A 688 -21.30 52.62 -4.45
N ASN A 689 -21.38 53.15 -5.67
CA ASN A 689 -21.57 54.58 -5.91
C ASN A 689 -23.00 55.07 -5.61
N ASN A 690 -23.98 54.16 -5.56
CA ASN A 690 -25.41 54.47 -5.42
C ASN A 690 -25.84 54.88 -3.99
N GLY A 691 -24.92 55.04 -3.03
CA GLY A 691 -25.25 55.39 -1.64
C GLY A 691 -25.98 54.29 -0.85
N HIS A 692 -26.06 53.06 -1.38
CA HIS A 692 -26.71 51.90 -0.76
C HIS A 692 -25.90 51.31 0.40
N LYS A 693 -25.67 52.13 1.44
CA LYS A 693 -24.71 51.87 2.53
C LYS A 693 -24.95 50.58 3.31
N PHE A 694 -26.18 50.05 3.34
CA PHE A 694 -26.46 48.75 3.93
C PHE A 694 -25.75 47.59 3.19
N ILE A 695 -25.76 47.63 1.85
CA ILE A 695 -25.12 46.62 1.00
C ILE A 695 -23.61 46.75 1.07
N GLU A 696 -23.11 47.99 1.04
CA GLU A 696 -21.69 48.30 1.25
C GLU A 696 -21.19 47.77 2.61
N ASN A 697 -21.88 48.08 3.70
CA ASN A 697 -21.57 47.56 5.04
C ASN A 697 -21.64 46.02 5.09
N THR A 698 -22.63 45.40 4.43
CA THR A 698 -22.77 43.94 4.38
C THR A 698 -21.59 43.31 3.64
N GLY A 699 -21.16 43.90 2.53
CA GLY A 699 -19.97 43.47 1.79
C GLY A 699 -18.68 43.65 2.58
N TYR A 700 -18.52 44.75 3.33
CA TYR A 700 -17.36 44.92 4.22
C TYR A 700 -17.33 43.85 5.33
N VAL A 701 -18.48 43.50 5.91
CA VAL A 701 -18.56 42.42 6.91
C VAL A 701 -18.24 41.06 6.29
N LEU A 702 -18.84 40.71 5.15
CA LEU A 702 -18.57 39.43 4.47
C LEU A 702 -17.11 39.30 4.02
N TYR A 703 -16.54 40.35 3.42
CA TYR A 703 -15.14 40.39 2.99
C TYR A 703 -14.17 40.41 4.19
N GLY A 704 -14.51 41.09 5.28
CA GLY A 704 -13.74 41.08 6.53
C GLY A 704 -13.72 39.69 7.17
N VAL A 705 -14.89 39.05 7.33
CA VAL A 705 -15.02 37.69 7.85
C VAL A 705 -14.31 36.68 6.94
N TYR A 706 -14.46 36.78 5.62
CA TYR A 706 -13.72 35.97 4.65
C TYR A 706 -12.20 36.05 4.90
N ASN A 707 -11.63 37.25 4.99
CA ASN A 707 -10.18 37.40 5.21
C ASN A 707 -9.73 36.86 6.57
N VAL A 708 -10.53 37.03 7.64
CA VAL A 708 -10.24 36.41 8.94
C VAL A 708 -10.28 34.88 8.85
N THR A 709 -11.32 34.29 8.25
CA THR A 709 -11.44 32.83 8.13
C THR A 709 -10.37 32.23 7.22
N MET A 710 -10.10 32.83 6.06
CA MET A 710 -9.15 32.28 5.08
C MET A 710 -7.69 32.51 5.50
N VAL A 711 -7.33 33.75 5.89
CA VAL A 711 -5.93 34.14 6.10
C VAL A 711 -5.49 33.96 7.56
N ILE A 712 -6.37 34.17 8.55
CA ILE A 712 -5.99 34.03 9.97
C ILE A 712 -6.26 32.61 10.49
N VAL A 713 -7.36 31.96 10.09
CA VAL A 713 -7.68 30.59 10.55
C VAL A 713 -7.11 29.54 9.59
N LEU A 714 -7.58 29.47 8.35
CA LEU A 714 -7.28 28.34 7.46
C LEU A 714 -5.80 28.31 7.01
N LEU A 715 -5.17 29.45 6.73
CA LEU A 715 -3.74 29.49 6.36
C LEU A 715 -2.84 29.06 7.52
N ASN A 716 -3.11 29.50 8.75
CA ASN A 716 -2.32 29.10 9.93
C ASN A 716 -2.54 27.63 10.29
N MET A 717 -3.77 27.13 10.14
CA MET A 717 -4.07 25.69 10.28
C MET A 717 -3.32 24.87 9.21
N LEU A 718 -3.28 25.34 7.96
CA LEU A 718 -2.53 24.69 6.89
C LEU A 718 -1.02 24.63 7.19
N ILE A 719 -0.43 25.73 7.68
CA ILE A 719 0.99 25.77 8.08
C ILE A 719 1.25 24.78 9.24
N ALA A 720 0.39 24.74 10.25
CA ALA A 720 0.52 23.80 11.37
C ALA A 720 0.43 22.33 10.92
N MET A 721 -0.53 22.01 10.03
CA MET A 721 -0.69 20.68 9.45
C MET A 721 0.51 20.27 8.59
N ILE A 722 1.05 21.18 7.77
CA ILE A 722 2.26 20.94 6.96
C ILE A 722 3.46 20.65 7.86
N ASN A 723 3.65 21.42 8.93
CA ASN A 723 4.78 21.19 9.85
C ASN A 723 4.68 19.83 10.54
N SER A 724 3.48 19.44 10.99
CA SER A 724 3.26 18.13 11.63
C SER A 724 3.49 16.97 10.66
N SER A 725 2.97 17.06 9.43
CA SER A 725 3.17 15.99 8.43
C SER A 725 4.62 15.93 7.95
N PHE A 726 5.30 17.08 7.81
CA PHE A 726 6.71 17.11 7.42
C PHE A 726 7.59 16.37 8.43
N GLN A 727 7.35 16.53 9.74
CA GLN A 727 8.08 15.82 10.79
C GLN A 727 7.86 14.29 10.71
N GLU A 728 6.61 13.84 10.63
CA GLU A 728 6.25 12.41 10.48
C GLU A 728 6.86 11.79 9.19
N ILE A 729 7.03 12.59 8.13
CA ILE A 729 7.61 12.15 6.86
C ILE A 729 9.16 12.21 6.88
N GLU A 730 9.78 13.10 7.66
CA GLU A 730 11.23 13.29 7.72
C GLU A 730 11.95 12.09 8.34
N ASP A 731 11.40 11.48 9.38
CA ASP A 731 11.96 10.31 10.06
C ASP A 731 12.16 9.10 9.12
N ASP A 732 11.24 8.88 8.17
CA ASP A 732 11.29 7.79 7.18
C ASP A 732 11.93 8.21 5.84
N ALA A 733 12.10 9.51 5.58
CA ALA A 733 12.43 10.07 4.25
C ALA A 733 13.68 9.45 3.60
N ASP A 734 14.66 9.03 4.41
CA ASP A 734 15.92 8.47 3.95
C ASP A 734 15.77 7.02 3.42
N VAL A 735 14.83 6.24 3.97
CA VAL A 735 14.42 4.92 3.43
C VAL A 735 13.70 5.10 2.10
N GLU A 736 12.83 6.10 2.04
CA GLU A 736 11.93 6.30 0.91
C GLU A 736 12.61 6.98 -0.28
N TRP A 737 13.59 7.84 -0.03
CA TRP A 737 14.52 8.30 -1.04
C TRP A 737 15.32 7.13 -1.65
N LYS A 738 15.85 6.21 -0.84
CA LYS A 738 16.58 5.03 -1.35
C LYS A 738 15.68 4.12 -2.20
N PHE A 739 14.39 3.99 -1.85
CA PHE A 739 13.39 3.30 -2.67
C PHE A 739 13.10 4.04 -3.99
N ALA A 740 12.82 5.34 -3.96
CA ALA A 740 12.57 6.15 -5.16
C ALA A 740 13.79 6.18 -6.11
N ARG A 741 15.00 6.30 -5.55
CA ARG A 741 16.28 6.22 -6.25
C ARG A 741 16.48 4.84 -6.89
N ALA A 742 16.11 3.76 -6.21
CA ALA A 742 16.15 2.41 -6.78
C ALA A 742 15.13 2.22 -7.92
N LYS A 743 13.90 2.74 -7.79
CA LYS A 743 12.91 2.77 -8.89
C LYS A 743 13.46 3.52 -10.12
N LEU A 744 14.08 4.67 -9.90
CA LEU A 744 14.74 5.46 -10.95
C LEU A 744 15.93 4.71 -11.59
N TRP A 745 16.72 3.95 -10.82
CA TRP A 745 17.79 3.14 -11.38
C TRP A 745 17.27 1.94 -12.19
N PHE A 746 16.19 1.32 -11.73
CA PHE A 746 15.60 0.13 -12.35
C PHE A 746 15.13 0.38 -13.79
N SER A 747 14.54 1.55 -14.07
CA SER A 747 14.10 1.94 -15.42
C SER A 747 15.23 2.10 -16.45
N TYR A 748 16.50 2.14 -16.01
CA TYR A 748 17.68 2.11 -16.88
C TYR A 748 18.40 0.75 -16.90
N PHE A 749 18.03 -0.22 -16.05
CA PHE A 749 18.62 -1.57 -16.07
C PHE A 749 18.18 -2.38 -17.30
N GLU A 750 16.90 -2.38 -17.63
CA GLU A 750 16.35 -3.07 -18.81
C GLU A 750 17.02 -2.60 -20.11
N GLU A 751 17.26 -3.46 -21.11
CA GLU A 751 18.06 -3.12 -22.32
C GLU A 751 17.45 -2.02 -23.21
N GLY A 752 16.21 -1.60 -22.94
CA GLY A 752 15.57 -0.45 -23.56
C GLY A 752 16.34 0.87 -23.36
N ARG A 753 15.88 1.90 -24.10
CA ARG A 753 16.26 3.32 -23.91
C ARG A 753 17.77 3.61 -23.97
N THR A 754 18.53 2.88 -24.79
CA THR A 754 19.99 3.09 -24.96
C THR A 754 20.38 4.36 -25.74
N LEU A 755 19.45 4.95 -26.52
CA LEU A 755 19.65 6.23 -27.19
C LEU A 755 18.72 7.30 -26.58
N PRO A 756 19.23 8.50 -26.27
CA PRO A 756 18.40 9.60 -25.81
C PRO A 756 17.62 10.24 -26.96
N VAL A 757 16.66 11.08 -26.60
CA VAL A 757 16.02 12.04 -27.51
C VAL A 757 17.09 12.97 -28.11
N PRO A 758 16.99 13.44 -29.37
CA PRO A 758 16.04 13.04 -30.41
C PRO A 758 16.46 11.75 -31.13
N PHE A 759 17.67 11.23 -30.88
CA PHE A 759 18.27 10.10 -31.59
C PHE A 759 17.47 8.78 -31.47
N ASN A 760 16.59 8.64 -30.47
CA ASN A 760 15.55 7.60 -30.35
C ASN A 760 14.62 7.46 -31.59
N LEU A 761 14.53 8.49 -32.45
CA LEU A 761 13.76 8.44 -33.69
C LEU A 761 14.41 7.62 -34.80
N ILE A 762 15.73 7.45 -34.79
CA ILE A 762 16.44 6.63 -35.80
C ILE A 762 16.40 5.17 -35.34
N PRO A 763 15.71 4.26 -36.06
CA PRO A 763 15.68 2.85 -35.66
C PRO A 763 17.08 2.25 -35.73
N SER A 764 17.53 1.63 -34.62
CA SER A 764 18.81 0.92 -34.63
C SER A 764 18.72 -0.30 -35.55
N PRO A 765 19.81 -0.70 -36.25
CA PRO A 765 19.82 -1.92 -37.07
C PRO A 765 19.40 -3.17 -36.30
N LYS A 766 19.76 -3.24 -35.00
CA LYS A 766 19.31 -4.29 -34.07
C LYS A 766 17.79 -4.34 -33.89
N SER A 767 17.10 -3.21 -33.95
CA SER A 767 15.63 -3.17 -33.83
C SER A 767 14.94 -3.73 -35.08
N MET A 768 15.48 -3.49 -36.28
CA MET A 768 14.91 -4.02 -37.52
C MET A 768 15.23 -5.51 -37.71
N LEU A 769 16.47 -5.91 -37.43
CA LEU A 769 16.84 -7.33 -37.34
C LEU A 769 16.05 -8.05 -36.24
N GLY A 770 15.85 -7.41 -35.08
CA GLY A 770 15.07 -7.94 -33.96
C GLY A 770 13.59 -8.13 -34.28
N LEU A 771 12.98 -7.22 -35.03
CA LEU A 771 11.61 -7.40 -35.53
C LEU A 771 11.52 -8.58 -36.51
N ALA A 772 12.47 -8.67 -37.44
CA ALA A 772 12.53 -9.77 -38.41
C ALA A 772 12.82 -11.12 -37.74
N THR A 773 13.68 -11.18 -36.72
CA THR A 773 13.91 -12.41 -35.94
C THR A 773 12.78 -12.71 -34.98
N CYS A 774 12.02 -11.73 -34.47
CA CYS A 774 10.82 -11.96 -33.68
C CYS A 774 9.71 -12.62 -34.50
N ILE A 775 9.44 -12.11 -35.71
CA ILE A 775 8.52 -12.74 -36.68
C ILE A 775 8.99 -14.18 -37.00
N ARG A 776 10.30 -14.37 -37.23
CA ARG A 776 10.89 -15.69 -37.47
C ARG A 776 10.85 -16.60 -36.24
N ALA A 777 10.90 -16.05 -35.02
CA ALA A 777 10.85 -16.78 -33.76
C ALA A 777 9.43 -17.19 -33.36
N GLN A 778 8.40 -16.40 -33.67
CA GLN A 778 7.00 -16.85 -33.56
C GLN A 778 6.75 -18.07 -34.47
N ILE A 779 7.32 -18.09 -35.67
CA ILE A 779 7.28 -19.26 -36.57
C ILE A 779 8.08 -20.44 -35.97
N LEU A 780 9.23 -20.19 -35.32
CA LEU A 780 10.07 -21.25 -34.74
C LEU A 780 9.54 -21.84 -33.42
N ARG A 781 8.77 -21.06 -32.64
CA ARG A 781 8.19 -21.46 -31.34
C ARG A 781 7.23 -22.66 -31.42
N LEU A 782 6.73 -22.99 -32.61
CA LEU A 782 5.91 -24.19 -32.86
C LEU A 782 6.70 -25.51 -32.92
N VAL A 783 8.03 -25.49 -32.94
CA VAL A 783 8.84 -26.63 -33.45
C VAL A 783 9.83 -27.22 -32.45
N ARG A 784 10.03 -26.67 -31.24
CA ARG A 784 11.06 -27.19 -30.31
C ARG A 784 10.67 -27.13 -28.83
N GLY A 785 10.54 -28.32 -28.23
CA GLY A 785 10.42 -28.50 -26.77
C GLY A 785 11.77 -28.40 -26.03
N HIS A 786 11.67 -28.34 -24.70
CA HIS A 786 12.75 -28.10 -23.74
C HIS A 786 13.88 -29.16 -23.71
N SER A 787 15.03 -28.72 -23.20
CA SER A 787 15.82 -29.47 -22.21
C SER A 787 16.04 -28.57 -20.99
N GLU A 788 15.93 -29.11 -19.78
CA GLU A 788 16.04 -28.37 -18.52
C GLU A 788 17.50 -28.26 -18.04
N GLU A 789 17.84 -27.19 -17.31
CA GLU A 789 19.13 -27.05 -16.60
C GLU A 789 18.91 -26.96 -15.07
N LYS A 790 18.79 -28.12 -14.41
CA LYS A 790 18.38 -28.28 -13.00
C LYS A 790 19.45 -27.96 -11.94
N THR A 791 20.53 -27.27 -12.31
CA THR A 791 21.69 -27.00 -11.44
C THR A 791 21.53 -25.76 -10.55
N GLY A 792 20.82 -24.72 -11.02
CA GLY A 792 20.63 -23.48 -10.26
C GLY A 792 19.72 -23.64 -9.03
N THR A 793 18.56 -24.28 -9.22
CA THR A 793 17.49 -24.49 -8.21
C THR A 793 18.04 -25.09 -6.90
N GLN A 794 18.90 -26.12 -7.03
CA GLN A 794 19.48 -26.79 -5.86
C GLN A 794 20.46 -25.93 -5.07
N LEU A 795 21.06 -24.89 -5.65
CA LEU A 795 21.95 -23.98 -4.94
C LEU A 795 21.15 -22.96 -4.14
N ASN A 796 20.11 -22.37 -4.76
CA ASN A 796 19.22 -21.41 -4.12
C ASN A 796 18.52 -22.03 -2.90
N GLN A 797 17.96 -23.24 -3.02
CA GLN A 797 17.34 -23.95 -1.89
C GLN A 797 18.35 -24.24 -0.75
N LYS A 798 19.61 -24.54 -1.07
CA LYS A 798 20.69 -24.73 -0.06
C LYS A 798 21.12 -23.41 0.58
N ILE A 799 20.97 -22.27 -0.09
CA ILE A 799 21.19 -20.94 0.48
C ILE A 799 20.02 -20.58 1.40
N MET A 800 18.78 -20.72 0.92
CA MET A 800 17.56 -20.40 1.67
C MET A 800 17.49 -21.18 2.99
N LYS A 801 17.73 -22.50 2.98
CA LYS A 801 17.76 -23.33 4.21
C LYS A 801 18.88 -22.93 5.19
N ARG A 802 19.98 -22.32 4.73
CA ARG A 802 21.02 -21.75 5.60
C ARG A 802 20.62 -20.41 6.19
N LEU A 803 19.90 -19.57 5.44
CA LEU A 803 19.39 -18.28 5.89
C LEU A 803 18.25 -18.45 6.91
N ILE A 804 17.26 -19.29 6.61
CA ILE A 804 16.17 -19.65 7.55
C ILE A 804 16.75 -20.15 8.88
N LYS A 805 17.74 -21.06 8.85
CA LYS A 805 18.36 -21.56 10.08
C LYS A 805 19.08 -20.46 10.87
N ARG A 806 19.73 -19.49 10.22
CA ARG A 806 20.28 -18.31 10.93
C ARG A 806 19.18 -17.44 11.53
N TYR A 807 18.07 -17.28 10.82
CA TYR A 807 16.95 -16.44 11.26
C TYR A 807 16.28 -16.99 12.50
N ILE A 808 15.95 -18.29 12.51
CA ILE A 808 15.34 -18.95 13.67
C ILE A 808 16.28 -18.85 14.90
N ILE A 809 17.57 -19.17 14.72
CA ILE A 809 18.55 -19.08 15.82
C ILE A 809 18.70 -17.64 16.33
N LYS A 810 18.67 -16.62 15.44
CA LYS A 810 18.68 -15.21 15.88
C LYS A 810 17.39 -14.85 16.62
N ALA A 811 16.22 -15.20 16.08
CA ALA A 811 14.94 -14.88 16.69
C ALA A 811 14.74 -15.54 18.07
N GLN A 812 15.27 -16.76 18.27
CA GLN A 812 15.36 -17.39 19.59
C GLN A 812 16.29 -16.61 20.52
N ALA A 813 17.52 -16.29 20.09
CA ALA A 813 18.50 -15.56 20.92
C ALA A 813 18.10 -14.10 21.22
N ASP A 814 17.42 -13.42 20.30
CA ASP A 814 16.86 -12.08 20.51
C ASP A 814 15.76 -12.15 21.59
N ARG A 815 14.85 -13.15 21.53
CA ARG A 815 13.80 -13.38 22.55
C ARG A 815 14.37 -13.81 23.91
N GLU A 816 15.46 -14.59 23.95
CA GLU A 816 16.21 -14.90 25.18
C GLU A 816 16.87 -13.65 25.81
N SER A 817 16.89 -12.50 25.11
CA SER A 817 17.43 -11.23 25.61
C SER A 817 16.38 -10.20 26.04
N ASP A 818 15.09 -10.49 25.86
CA ASP A 818 13.98 -9.69 26.39
C ASP A 818 13.84 -9.83 27.92
N GLU A 819 13.09 -8.94 28.58
CA GLU A 819 13.04 -8.86 30.05
C GLU A 819 12.29 -10.03 30.71
N ILE A 820 12.91 -10.62 31.74
CA ILE A 820 12.39 -11.73 32.57
C ILE A 820 10.96 -11.44 33.08
N THR A 821 10.02 -12.29 32.73
CA THR A 821 8.60 -12.13 33.06
C THR A 821 8.30 -12.50 34.52
N GLU A 822 7.31 -11.86 35.14
CA GLU A 822 6.75 -12.28 36.44
C GLU A 822 6.19 -13.73 36.42
N GLY A 823 5.96 -14.29 35.22
CA GLY A 823 5.61 -15.69 35.00
C GLY A 823 6.74 -16.66 35.37
N GLU A 824 7.94 -16.44 34.81
CA GLU A 824 9.14 -17.26 35.06
C GLU A 824 9.52 -17.26 36.55
N LEU A 825 9.33 -16.13 37.23
CA LEU A 825 9.57 -16.04 38.69
C LEU A 825 8.55 -16.87 39.51
N LYS A 826 7.33 -17.06 39.00
CA LYS A 826 6.30 -17.92 39.62
C LYS A 826 6.56 -19.40 39.33
N GLU A 827 6.98 -19.71 38.11
CA GLU A 827 7.42 -21.04 37.65
C GLU A 827 8.58 -21.57 38.51
N ILE A 828 9.69 -20.83 38.62
CA ILE A 828 10.83 -21.15 39.49
C ILE A 828 10.40 -21.37 40.95
N LYS A 829 9.43 -20.60 41.46
CA LYS A 829 8.88 -20.76 42.81
C LYS A 829 8.09 -22.07 42.96
N GLN A 830 7.37 -22.51 41.93
CA GLN A 830 6.62 -23.77 41.94
C GLN A 830 7.56 -24.97 41.77
N ASP A 831 8.61 -24.88 40.94
CA ASP A 831 9.68 -25.89 40.85
C ASP A 831 10.35 -26.13 42.21
N ILE A 832 10.75 -25.07 42.90
CA ILE A 832 11.32 -25.14 44.26
C ILE A 832 10.32 -25.78 45.25
N SER A 833 9.01 -25.61 45.02
CA SER A 833 7.96 -26.20 45.86
C SER A 833 7.74 -27.69 45.57
N SER A 834 7.78 -28.09 44.29
CA SER A 834 7.72 -29.48 43.81
C SER A 834 8.91 -30.30 44.31
N LEU A 835 10.14 -29.83 44.04
CA LEU A 835 11.39 -30.43 44.50
C LEU A 835 11.42 -30.61 46.04
N ARG A 836 10.86 -29.66 46.78
CA ARG A 836 10.72 -29.76 48.24
C ARG A 836 9.80 -30.92 48.67
N TYR A 837 8.71 -31.20 47.95
CA TYR A 837 7.85 -32.35 48.25
C TYR A 837 8.53 -33.67 47.90
N GLU A 838 9.22 -33.75 46.76
CA GLU A 838 9.96 -34.94 46.35
C GLU A 838 11.04 -35.33 47.40
N LEU A 839 11.89 -34.38 47.80
CA LEU A 839 12.93 -34.60 48.83
C LEU A 839 12.36 -34.96 50.22
N LEU A 840 11.13 -34.52 50.53
CA LEU A 840 10.46 -34.88 51.78
C LEU A 840 9.89 -36.31 51.73
N GLU A 841 9.35 -36.75 50.59
CA GLU A 841 8.90 -38.12 50.39
C GLU A 841 10.08 -39.10 50.29
N GLU A 842 11.17 -38.76 49.59
CA GLU A 842 12.38 -39.59 49.54
C GLU A 842 12.94 -39.81 50.96
N LYS A 843 12.99 -38.74 51.76
CA LYS A 843 13.34 -38.82 53.18
C LYS A 843 12.35 -39.68 53.99
N ALA A 844 11.05 -39.62 53.71
CA ALA A 844 10.05 -40.43 54.38
C ALA A 844 10.23 -41.92 54.04
N GLN A 845 10.38 -42.27 52.77
CA GLN A 845 10.61 -43.65 52.31
C GLN A 845 11.94 -44.22 52.81
N ASN A 846 13.01 -43.41 52.83
CA ASN A 846 14.29 -43.78 53.46
C ASN A 846 14.13 -44.01 54.98
N MET A 847 13.22 -43.30 55.66
CA MET A 847 12.95 -43.51 57.08
C MET A 847 12.03 -44.72 57.35
N GLU A 848 11.03 -44.98 56.51
CA GLU A 848 10.18 -46.17 56.59
C GLU A 848 10.94 -47.46 56.26
N THR A 849 11.83 -47.43 55.26
CA THR A 849 12.71 -48.57 54.95
C THR A 849 13.72 -48.81 56.07
N LEU A 850 14.27 -47.75 56.68
CA LEU A 850 15.12 -47.87 57.87
C LEU A 850 14.37 -48.47 59.06
N ASP A 851 13.14 -48.03 59.37
CA ASP A 851 12.33 -48.62 60.44
C ASP A 851 11.89 -50.06 60.10
N GLY A 852 11.57 -50.35 58.84
CA GLY A 852 11.31 -51.71 58.36
C GLY A 852 12.52 -52.65 58.53
N LEU A 853 13.73 -52.15 58.31
CA LEU A 853 14.98 -52.87 58.58
C LEU A 853 15.23 -53.02 60.09
N LEU A 854 14.99 -51.99 60.90
CA LEU A 854 15.11 -52.03 62.36
C LEU A 854 14.11 -53.04 62.97
N ARG A 855 12.85 -53.04 62.53
CA ARG A 855 11.83 -54.04 62.93
C ARG A 855 12.22 -55.45 62.52
N ARG A 856 12.80 -55.66 61.32
CA ARG A 856 13.35 -56.97 60.90
C ARG A 856 14.52 -57.42 61.78
N MET A 857 15.47 -56.54 62.09
CA MET A 857 16.57 -56.85 63.01
C MET A 857 16.09 -57.10 64.45
N GLY A 858 15.03 -56.41 64.88
CA GLY A 858 14.35 -56.64 66.16
C GLY A 858 13.71 -58.03 66.24
N GLY A 859 12.94 -58.42 65.21
CA GLY A 859 12.31 -59.74 65.14
C GLY A 859 13.30 -60.91 65.10
N ILE A 860 14.49 -60.71 64.53
CA ILE A 860 15.60 -61.68 64.53
C ILE A 860 16.18 -61.90 65.95
N ARG A 861 15.90 -61.02 66.93
CA ARG A 861 16.28 -61.21 68.34
C ARG A 861 15.21 -61.91 69.19
N THR A 862 14.07 -62.30 68.60
CA THR A 862 12.94 -62.95 69.32
C THR A 862 12.54 -64.29 68.69
N ALA A 863 13.51 -65.02 68.14
CA ALA A 863 13.39 -66.36 67.57
C ALA A 863 14.53 -67.25 68.05
#